data_AF-E9UQL3-F1
#
_entry.id   AF-E9UQL3-F1
#
_cell.length_a   1.000
_cell.length_b   1.000
_cell.length_c   1.000
_cell.angle_alpha   90.00
_cell.angle_beta   90.00
_cell.angle_gamma   90.00
#
_symmetry.space_group_name_H-M   'P 1'
#
loop_
_entity.id
_entity.type
_entity.pdbx_description
1 polymer ?
#
loop_
_entity_poly.entity_id
_entity_poly.type
_entity_poly.pdbx_seq_one_letter_code
_entity_poly.pdbx_strand_id
1 'polypeptide(L)'
;MWIFKARLIWGIVAAAATLVLVVTGALVILIGGLASTEQSNQDQAESGCVGGVNAIPAGNLGPDGEVPEGSIAGFNTEQIQNARTIVAVGKQSGVPAYGWVIALATAMQESTLRNLDYGDRDSVGLFQQRPVSGWGTVADIMNPVKSAQAFYGVAAHTGNTGLLDIPGWRKMQVTAAAQAVQRSAFPLAYAQHEDEARALVAALADGVTAADLKATATDVACTIGMAGISTSVVRPIQAGLAIDNNNYGNSGSNWANMHTGNDYSSPCGTPVQAAHGGTIVIESGGGWGWSGRWLVKVQTAPGNLTTWYGHMQSLSVREGQMVKAGQVIGQVGSEGNSTGCHLHFEVHPHGGGYLQDQVDPAAWLTKNIGKTLQATKQVAGLPGAGQPGASPAAVSGPQVRLAQANIKVSLSRAKYRSDLAEVMKHGPDFVSLNEAQSRTVSDISVRGYGTYRASSDEYGTRSQALSPVVMWRTDRWVAVDKGTVQLTKPVTGVKNDNRYATWVVLASSDGSGRISVISTHTMTSPAKSPQARKDEAQRGFAKLAGLAQGLQKYGPVLVAGDLNSPYPRNGGDGDPWGPKPLMTKAGMTSSFETLGAPPQGWATHDGGGTIDWLLGSNATATPTRHATFKLASDHHGLVGDFNIRGQ
;
A
#
# COMPACT_ATOMS: atom_id res chain seq x y z
N MET A 1 -75.06 -15.74 -39.63
CA MET A 1 -74.49 -14.57 -38.91
C MET A 1 -74.35 -14.78 -37.39
N TRP A 2 -74.18 -16.03 -36.93
CA TRP A 2 -73.98 -16.37 -35.50
C TRP A 2 -72.64 -17.08 -35.22
N ILE A 3 -72.03 -17.70 -36.24
CA ILE A 3 -70.77 -18.45 -36.11
C ILE A 3 -69.52 -17.52 -36.11
N PHE A 4 -69.62 -16.32 -36.69
CA PHE A 4 -68.52 -15.34 -36.71
C PHE A 4 -68.39 -14.53 -35.41
N LYS A 5 -69.48 -14.35 -34.64
CA LYS A 5 -69.43 -13.67 -33.33
C LYS A 5 -68.80 -14.55 -32.23
N ALA A 6 -68.95 -15.88 -32.32
CA ALA A 6 -68.38 -16.82 -31.35
C ALA A 6 -66.84 -16.89 -31.43
N ARG A 7 -66.25 -16.81 -32.63
CA ARG A 7 -64.79 -16.89 -32.82
C ARG A 7 -64.04 -15.64 -32.35
N LEU A 8 -64.68 -14.46 -32.41
CA LEU A 8 -64.10 -13.21 -31.90
C LEU A 8 -64.12 -13.16 -30.36
N ILE A 9 -65.16 -13.70 -29.73
CA ILE A 9 -65.29 -13.77 -28.27
C ILE A 9 -64.27 -14.76 -27.67
N TRP A 10 -64.07 -15.92 -28.31
CA TRP A 10 -63.05 -16.88 -27.88
C TRP A 10 -61.61 -16.36 -28.03
N GLY A 11 -61.32 -15.56 -29.07
CA GLY A 11 -60.01 -14.93 -29.24
C GLY A 11 -59.70 -13.87 -28.17
N ILE A 12 -60.70 -13.11 -27.72
CA ILE A 12 -60.55 -12.09 -26.68
C ILE A 12 -60.44 -12.74 -25.28
N VAL A 13 -61.18 -13.83 -25.02
CA VAL A 13 -61.09 -14.59 -23.76
C VAL A 13 -59.75 -15.33 -23.63
N ALA A 14 -59.22 -15.89 -24.72
CA ALA A 14 -57.90 -16.53 -24.73
C ALA A 14 -56.76 -15.53 -24.50
N ALA A 15 -56.81 -14.35 -25.12
CA ALA A 15 -55.81 -13.29 -24.94
C ALA A 15 -55.84 -12.68 -23.53
N ALA A 16 -57.02 -12.55 -22.91
CA ALA A 16 -57.17 -12.08 -21.53
C ALA A 16 -56.66 -13.10 -20.51
N ALA A 17 -56.85 -14.41 -20.74
CA ALA A 17 -56.35 -15.47 -19.86
C ALA A 17 -54.81 -15.58 -19.87
N THR A 18 -54.16 -15.30 -21.01
CA THR A 18 -52.68 -15.30 -21.09
C THR A 18 -52.07 -14.06 -20.41
N LEU A 19 -52.76 -12.90 -20.46
CA LEU A 19 -52.29 -11.67 -19.82
C LEU A 19 -52.43 -11.73 -18.28
N VAL A 20 -53.47 -12.39 -17.75
CA VAL A 20 -53.67 -12.56 -16.30
C VAL A 20 -52.67 -13.53 -15.69
N LEU A 21 -52.23 -14.58 -16.41
CA LEU A 21 -51.19 -15.52 -15.94
C LEU A 21 -49.78 -14.92 -15.95
N VAL A 22 -49.47 -14.02 -16.89
CA VAL A 22 -48.17 -13.31 -16.91
C VAL A 22 -48.11 -12.22 -15.84
N VAL A 23 -49.23 -11.55 -15.53
CA VAL A 23 -49.28 -10.52 -14.48
C VAL A 23 -49.37 -11.13 -13.08
N THR A 24 -50.03 -12.28 -12.88
CA THR A 24 -50.05 -12.95 -11.56
C THR A 24 -48.77 -13.75 -11.28
N GLY A 25 -48.10 -14.32 -12.30
CA GLY A 25 -46.77 -14.91 -12.15
C GLY A 25 -45.67 -13.89 -11.84
N ALA A 26 -45.76 -12.68 -12.39
CA ALA A 26 -44.84 -11.58 -12.08
C ALA A 26 -45.13 -10.93 -10.71
N LEU A 27 -46.38 -10.93 -10.22
CA LEU A 27 -46.73 -10.34 -8.92
C LEU A 27 -46.50 -11.29 -7.73
N VAL A 28 -46.53 -12.62 -7.92
CA VAL A 28 -46.16 -13.58 -6.86
C VAL A 28 -44.64 -13.64 -6.65
N ILE A 29 -43.84 -13.31 -7.66
CA ILE A 29 -42.39 -13.10 -7.53
C ILE A 29 -42.06 -11.72 -6.90
N LEU A 30 -43.01 -10.78 -6.91
CA LEU A 30 -42.86 -9.44 -6.31
C LEU A 30 -43.52 -9.26 -4.93
N ILE A 31 -44.32 -10.20 -4.44
CA ILE A 31 -44.96 -10.12 -3.10
C ILE A 31 -44.50 -11.26 -2.16
N GLY A 32 -43.92 -12.35 -2.67
CA GLY A 32 -43.23 -13.37 -1.85
C GLY A 32 -41.79 -13.03 -1.44
N GLY A 33 -41.22 -11.96 -2.01
CA GLY A 33 -39.86 -11.46 -1.71
C GLY A 33 -39.82 -10.23 -0.79
N LEU A 34 -40.96 -9.80 -0.26
CA LEU A 34 -41.13 -8.57 0.53
C LEU A 34 -41.93 -8.84 1.81
N ALA A 35 -41.52 -9.87 2.58
CA ALA A 35 -42.00 -10.06 3.96
C ALA A 35 -41.11 -11.08 4.71
N SER A 36 -39.80 -10.83 4.78
CA SER A 36 -38.86 -11.46 5.72
C SER A 36 -37.48 -10.82 5.54
N THR A 37 -37.28 -9.61 6.04
CA THR A 37 -35.96 -9.02 6.44
C THR A 37 -36.11 -7.52 6.78
N GLU A 38 -37.06 -7.18 7.64
CA GLU A 38 -37.06 -5.89 8.36
C GLU A 38 -36.88 -6.14 9.86
N GLN A 39 -35.79 -6.83 10.22
CA GLN A 39 -35.18 -6.76 11.56
C GLN A 39 -33.82 -7.46 11.55
N SER A 40 -32.77 -6.69 11.23
CA SER A 40 -31.34 -6.86 11.61
C SER A 40 -30.39 -6.34 10.52
N ASN A 41 -30.37 -5.03 10.27
CA ASN A 41 -29.28 -4.39 9.52
C ASN A 41 -28.69 -3.21 10.30
N GLN A 42 -28.43 -3.45 11.58
CA GLN A 42 -27.61 -2.56 12.42
C GLN A 42 -26.35 -3.23 12.98
N ASP A 43 -26.01 -4.47 12.57
CA ASP A 43 -24.82 -5.23 13.03
C ASP A 43 -23.90 -5.74 11.89
N GLN A 44 -24.00 -5.21 10.67
CA GLN A 44 -23.17 -5.65 9.52
C GLN A 44 -21.97 -4.73 9.22
N ALA A 45 -21.48 -3.98 10.21
CA ALA A 45 -20.28 -3.14 10.08
C ALA A 45 -18.99 -3.73 10.71
N GLU A 46 -18.98 -5.00 11.15
CA GLU A 46 -17.81 -5.59 11.83
C GLU A 46 -17.33 -6.98 11.34
N SER A 47 -17.84 -7.54 10.23
CA SER A 47 -17.43 -8.88 9.77
C SER A 47 -16.97 -8.90 8.31
N GLY A 48 -15.65 -8.82 8.09
CA GLY A 48 -15.00 -8.89 6.78
C GLY A 48 -13.96 -10.01 6.67
N CYS A 49 -14.23 -11.21 7.18
CA CYS A 49 -13.38 -12.40 6.98
C CYS A 49 -14.21 -13.71 7.02
N VAL A 50 -15.04 -13.99 6.00
CA VAL A 50 -15.51 -15.36 5.73
C VAL A 50 -15.72 -15.54 4.21
N GLY A 51 -14.85 -16.30 3.56
CA GLY A 51 -15.13 -16.92 2.26
C GLY A 51 -15.64 -18.34 2.51
N GLY A 52 -16.83 -18.66 2.02
CA GLY A 52 -17.50 -19.94 2.28
C GLY A 52 -16.82 -21.13 1.60
N VAL A 53 -16.81 -22.27 2.29
CA VAL A 53 -16.52 -23.59 1.71
C VAL A 53 -17.66 -24.55 2.08
N ASN A 54 -18.21 -25.23 1.08
CA ASN A 54 -19.19 -26.30 1.26
C ASN A 54 -18.47 -27.56 1.78
N ALA A 55 -19.00 -28.17 2.83
CA ALA A 55 -18.49 -29.42 3.41
C ALA A 55 -18.78 -30.64 2.53
N ILE A 56 -17.84 -31.60 2.47
CA ILE A 56 -18.02 -32.95 1.90
C ILE A 56 -17.86 -33.99 3.04
N PRO A 57 -18.63 -35.10 3.08
CA PRO A 57 -18.73 -35.96 4.26
C PRO A 57 -17.51 -36.87 4.48
N ALA A 58 -17.27 -37.18 5.75
CA ALA A 58 -16.18 -38.01 6.27
C ALA A 58 -16.30 -39.51 5.96
N GLY A 59 -15.16 -40.18 5.78
CA GLY A 59 -15.05 -41.63 5.62
C GLY A 59 -13.78 -42.20 6.29
N ASN A 60 -14.00 -43.16 7.21
CA ASN A 60 -13.01 -43.84 8.06
C ASN A 60 -11.95 -44.67 7.30
N LEU A 61 -10.79 -44.85 7.94
CA LEU A 61 -9.68 -45.74 7.51
C LEU A 61 -9.98 -47.23 7.77
N GLY A 62 -9.45 -48.10 6.92
CA GLY A 62 -9.55 -49.56 7.01
C GLY A 62 -8.48 -50.24 7.90
N PRO A 63 -8.55 -51.58 8.08
CA PRO A 63 -7.84 -52.33 9.13
C PRO A 63 -6.32 -52.43 8.99
N ASP A 64 -5.75 -52.17 7.81
CA ASP A 64 -4.33 -52.40 7.50
C ASP A 64 -3.51 -51.11 7.30
N GLY A 65 -4.08 -49.95 7.65
CA GLY A 65 -3.38 -48.66 7.51
C GLY A 65 -3.32 -48.10 6.09
N GLU A 66 -3.91 -48.79 5.10
CA GLU A 66 -4.17 -48.20 3.79
C GLU A 66 -5.43 -47.33 3.82
N VAL A 67 -5.28 -46.11 3.28
CA VAL A 67 -6.32 -45.09 3.20
C VAL A 67 -6.68 -44.86 1.73
N PRO A 68 -7.97 -44.84 1.34
CA PRO A 68 -8.40 -44.83 -0.06
C PRO A 68 -7.80 -43.72 -0.92
N GLU A 69 -7.59 -44.04 -2.20
CA GLU A 69 -7.13 -43.13 -3.25
C GLU A 69 -8.13 -42.00 -3.52
N GLY A 70 -7.64 -40.77 -3.53
CA GLY A 70 -8.39 -39.60 -3.94
C GLY A 70 -7.51 -38.37 -3.84
N SER A 71 -7.39 -37.63 -4.93
CA SER A 71 -6.79 -36.30 -4.93
C SER A 71 -7.69 -35.34 -4.16
N ILE A 72 -7.09 -34.60 -3.23
CA ILE A 72 -7.70 -33.42 -2.61
C ILE A 72 -7.18 -32.24 -3.43
N ALA A 73 -8.09 -31.46 -4.02
CA ALA A 73 -7.86 -30.27 -4.85
C ALA A 73 -6.39 -29.81 -4.95
N GLY A 74 -5.67 -30.27 -5.97
CA GLY A 74 -4.30 -29.84 -6.28
C GLY A 74 -3.16 -30.72 -5.76
N PHE A 75 -3.41 -31.70 -4.89
CA PHE A 75 -2.39 -32.61 -4.34
C PHE A 75 -2.47 -34.02 -4.94
N ASN A 76 -1.31 -34.61 -5.24
CA ASN A 76 -1.19 -35.98 -5.74
C ASN A 76 -1.14 -37.00 -4.59
N THR A 77 -1.15 -38.30 -4.93
CA THR A 77 -1.17 -39.41 -3.95
C THR A 77 0.03 -39.38 -3.00
N GLU A 78 1.24 -39.08 -3.49
CA GLU A 78 2.46 -38.98 -2.68
C GLU A 78 2.32 -37.86 -1.63
N GLN A 79 1.88 -36.68 -2.05
CA GLN A 79 1.72 -35.51 -1.17
C GLN A 79 0.66 -35.74 -0.10
N ILE A 80 -0.45 -36.39 -0.45
CA ILE A 80 -1.51 -36.74 0.50
C ILE A 80 -1.04 -37.80 1.50
N GLN A 81 -0.28 -38.79 1.06
CA GLN A 81 0.31 -39.78 1.96
C GLN A 81 1.27 -39.12 2.97
N ASN A 82 2.16 -38.25 2.51
CA ASN A 82 3.08 -37.52 3.39
C ASN A 82 2.32 -36.59 4.37
N ALA A 83 1.29 -35.90 3.91
CA ALA A 83 0.45 -35.07 4.77
C ALA A 83 -0.29 -35.89 5.83
N ARG A 84 -0.83 -37.06 5.46
CA ARG A 84 -1.43 -38.02 6.40
C ARG A 84 -0.42 -38.47 7.45
N THR A 85 0.83 -38.75 7.06
CA THR A 85 1.89 -39.11 8.02
C THR A 85 2.18 -37.98 9.00
N ILE A 86 2.33 -36.74 8.54
CA ILE A 86 2.59 -35.57 9.40
C ILE A 86 1.46 -35.36 10.43
N VAL A 87 0.21 -35.48 9.99
CA VAL A 87 -0.98 -35.35 10.86
C VAL A 87 -1.06 -36.51 11.85
N ALA A 88 -0.84 -37.75 11.39
CA ALA A 88 -0.89 -38.94 12.23
C ALA A 88 0.17 -38.91 13.35
N VAL A 89 1.42 -38.52 13.01
CA VAL A 89 2.49 -38.37 14.01
C VAL A 89 2.15 -37.28 15.02
N GLY A 90 1.64 -36.13 14.57
CA GLY A 90 1.23 -35.06 15.45
C GLY A 90 0.11 -35.51 16.40
N LYS A 91 -0.90 -36.22 15.89
CA LYS A 91 -2.00 -36.78 16.68
C LYS A 91 -1.52 -37.79 17.72
N GLN A 92 -0.66 -38.73 17.32
CA GLN A 92 -0.09 -39.73 18.23
C GLN A 92 0.78 -39.10 19.33
N SER A 93 1.42 -37.97 19.02
CA SER A 93 2.31 -37.25 19.94
C SER A 93 1.57 -36.22 20.81
N GLY A 94 0.24 -36.17 20.76
CA GLY A 94 -0.57 -35.24 21.56
C GLY A 94 -0.44 -33.76 21.13
N VAL A 95 0.05 -33.51 19.91
CA VAL A 95 0.15 -32.16 19.35
C VAL A 95 -1.26 -31.68 18.97
N PRO A 96 -1.71 -30.49 19.40
CA PRO A 96 -2.99 -29.93 18.97
C PRO A 96 -3.06 -29.69 17.45
N ALA A 97 -4.26 -29.63 16.89
CA ALA A 97 -4.47 -29.51 15.44
C ALA A 97 -3.76 -28.30 14.80
N TYR A 98 -3.64 -27.18 15.52
CA TYR A 98 -2.85 -26.04 15.05
C TYR A 98 -1.37 -26.37 14.79
N GLY A 99 -0.77 -27.28 15.57
CA GLY A 99 0.58 -27.76 15.32
C GLY A 99 0.71 -28.55 14.03
N TRP A 100 -0.34 -29.27 13.63
CA TRP A 100 -0.36 -30.00 12.34
C TRP A 100 -0.42 -29.04 11.16
N VAL A 101 -1.17 -27.94 11.29
CA VAL A 101 -1.17 -26.85 10.30
C VAL A 101 0.23 -26.28 10.12
N ILE A 102 0.95 -26.02 11.23
CA ILE A 102 2.32 -25.50 11.19
C ILE A 102 3.27 -26.47 10.47
N ALA A 103 3.19 -27.76 10.79
CA ALA A 103 4.03 -28.78 10.16
C ALA A 103 3.73 -28.96 8.67
N LEU A 104 2.46 -28.98 8.26
CA LEU A 104 2.08 -29.09 6.85
C LEU A 104 2.51 -27.87 6.04
N ALA A 105 2.30 -26.65 6.54
CA ALA A 105 2.76 -25.43 5.87
C ALA A 105 4.30 -25.41 5.73
N THR A 106 5.01 -25.93 6.73
CA THR A 106 6.47 -26.09 6.67
C THR A 106 6.87 -27.07 5.57
N ALA A 107 6.32 -28.28 5.55
CA ALA A 107 6.67 -29.28 4.54
C ALA A 107 6.24 -28.89 3.11
N MET A 108 5.15 -28.12 2.97
CA MET A 108 4.76 -27.52 1.68
C MET A 108 5.83 -26.54 1.18
N GLN A 109 6.33 -25.67 2.06
CA GLN A 109 7.36 -24.71 1.70
C GLN A 109 8.71 -25.38 1.40
N GLU A 110 9.10 -26.34 2.23
CA GLU A 110 10.43 -26.94 2.14
C GLU A 110 10.54 -27.93 0.96
N SER A 111 9.48 -28.71 0.71
CA SER A 111 9.57 -29.78 -0.29
C SER A 111 8.33 -29.99 -1.15
N THR A 112 7.36 -29.08 -1.09
CA THR A 112 6.04 -29.24 -1.73
C THR A 112 5.31 -30.51 -1.26
N LEU A 113 5.50 -30.91 0.01
CA LEU A 113 5.03 -32.17 0.61
C LEU A 113 5.59 -33.46 -0.05
N ARG A 114 6.80 -33.39 -0.61
CA ARG A 114 7.48 -34.55 -1.22
C ARG A 114 8.70 -34.95 -0.40
N ASN A 115 8.99 -36.24 -0.32
CA ASN A 115 10.11 -36.72 0.49
C ASN A 115 11.37 -36.79 -0.40
N LEU A 116 12.03 -35.65 -0.56
CA LEU A 116 13.11 -35.46 -1.54
C LEU A 116 14.46 -35.96 -0.99
N ASP A 117 15.19 -36.73 -1.79
CA ASP A 117 16.57 -37.17 -1.48
C ASP A 117 17.65 -36.16 -1.89
N TYR A 118 17.24 -34.95 -2.26
CA TYR A 118 18.09 -33.83 -2.62
C TYR A 118 17.50 -32.49 -2.14
N GLY A 119 18.34 -31.44 -2.16
CA GLY A 119 18.00 -30.11 -1.68
C GLY A 119 19.17 -29.13 -1.73
N ASP A 120 19.07 -28.02 -1.00
CA ASP A 120 20.20 -27.10 -0.82
C ASP A 120 21.26 -27.72 0.10
N ARG A 121 22.51 -27.78 -0.38
CA ARG A 121 23.64 -28.44 0.29
C ARG A 121 23.36 -29.92 0.56
N ASP A 122 23.16 -30.31 1.82
CA ASP A 122 22.87 -31.66 2.28
C ASP A 122 21.46 -31.79 2.87
N SER A 123 20.56 -30.83 2.58
CA SER A 123 19.17 -30.94 3.01
C SER A 123 18.44 -32.06 2.26
N VAL A 124 17.68 -32.85 3.00
CA VAL A 124 16.86 -33.95 2.46
C VAL A 124 15.56 -34.07 3.26
N GLY A 125 14.63 -34.89 2.77
CA GLY A 125 13.38 -35.23 3.42
C GLY A 125 12.28 -34.16 3.33
N LEU A 126 11.14 -34.44 3.98
CA LEU A 126 9.93 -33.59 3.95
C LEU A 126 10.13 -32.16 4.43
N PHE A 127 11.07 -31.97 5.35
CA PHE A 127 11.32 -30.69 6.00
C PHE A 127 12.64 -30.05 5.57
N GLN A 128 13.32 -30.63 4.56
CA GLN A 128 14.64 -30.20 4.10
C GLN A 128 15.64 -29.97 5.25
N GLN A 129 15.65 -30.92 6.18
CA GLN A 129 16.55 -30.89 7.32
C GLN A 129 17.94 -31.39 6.93
N ARG A 130 18.97 -30.92 7.63
CA ARG A 130 20.37 -31.17 7.28
C ARG A 130 21.06 -32.07 8.31
N PRO A 131 21.65 -33.21 7.91
CA PRO A 131 22.47 -34.03 8.79
C PRO A 131 23.58 -33.24 9.49
N VAL A 132 24.30 -32.38 8.76
CA VAL A 132 25.41 -31.60 9.36
C VAL A 132 24.92 -30.57 10.39
N SER A 133 23.65 -30.21 10.37
CA SER A 133 23.02 -29.34 11.37
C SER A 133 22.44 -30.10 12.56
N GLY A 134 22.75 -31.40 12.69
CA GLY A 134 22.38 -32.22 13.85
C GLY A 134 20.95 -32.77 13.83
N TRP A 135 20.23 -32.69 12.70
CA TRP A 135 18.85 -33.20 12.60
C TRP A 135 18.73 -34.73 12.53
N GLY A 136 19.85 -35.47 12.42
CA GLY A 136 19.88 -36.93 12.34
C GLY A 136 20.73 -37.45 11.18
N THR A 137 20.77 -38.77 10.99
CA THR A 137 21.40 -39.32 9.78
C THR A 137 20.51 -39.09 8.56
N VAL A 138 21.07 -39.19 7.34
CA VAL A 138 20.26 -39.12 6.10
C VAL A 138 19.10 -40.13 6.14
N ALA A 139 19.33 -41.35 6.66
CA ALA A 139 18.28 -42.36 6.80
C ALA A 139 17.18 -41.98 7.81
N ASP A 140 17.52 -41.22 8.85
CA ASP A 140 16.54 -40.70 9.81
C ASP A 140 15.71 -39.57 9.18
N ILE A 141 16.35 -38.63 8.49
CA ILE A 141 15.69 -37.46 7.89
C ILE A 141 14.80 -37.89 6.69
N MET A 142 15.27 -38.87 5.90
CA MET A 142 14.50 -39.45 4.80
C MET A 142 13.34 -40.33 5.24
N ASN A 143 13.19 -40.62 6.54
CA ASN A 143 12.02 -41.33 7.06
C ASN A 143 10.94 -40.29 7.48
N PRO A 144 9.79 -40.21 6.79
CA PRO A 144 8.74 -39.23 7.07
C PRO A 144 8.23 -39.20 8.50
N VAL A 145 8.19 -40.35 9.17
CA VAL A 145 7.74 -40.46 10.57
C VAL A 145 8.78 -39.83 11.48
N LYS A 146 10.06 -40.17 11.29
CA LYS A 146 11.16 -39.66 12.11
C LYS A 146 11.37 -38.16 11.90
N SER A 147 11.36 -37.67 10.67
CA SER A 147 11.51 -36.23 10.41
C SER A 147 10.33 -35.40 10.93
N ALA A 148 9.09 -35.93 10.89
CA ALA A 148 7.95 -35.29 11.55
C ALA A 148 8.07 -35.29 13.09
N GLN A 149 8.52 -36.40 13.70
CA GLN A 149 8.82 -36.44 15.14
C GLN A 149 9.90 -35.41 15.53
N ALA A 150 10.92 -35.25 14.69
CA ALA A 150 11.98 -34.26 14.90
C ALA A 150 11.44 -32.84 14.81
N PHE A 151 10.62 -32.54 13.80
CA PHE A 151 9.95 -31.24 13.68
C PHE A 151 9.11 -30.89 14.90
N TYR A 152 8.36 -31.85 15.46
CA TYR A 152 7.55 -31.60 16.66
C TYR A 152 8.38 -31.55 17.96
N GLY A 153 9.63 -32.01 17.98
CA GLY A 153 10.47 -32.03 19.18
C GLY A 153 10.26 -33.27 20.05
N VAL A 154 9.82 -34.39 19.44
CA VAL A 154 9.57 -35.66 20.14
C VAL A 154 10.46 -36.80 19.64
N ALA A 155 11.39 -36.51 18.74
CA ALA A 155 12.34 -37.49 18.21
C ALA A 155 13.48 -37.78 19.18
N ALA A 156 13.82 -39.06 19.35
CA ALA A 156 14.99 -39.47 20.14
C ALA A 156 16.33 -39.35 19.39
N HIS A 157 16.31 -39.25 18.05
CA HIS A 157 17.52 -39.30 17.22
C HIS A 157 18.20 -37.93 16.99
N THR A 158 17.59 -36.84 17.47
CA THR A 158 18.16 -35.48 17.38
C THR A 158 17.96 -34.72 18.68
N GLY A 159 18.92 -33.85 19.02
CA GLY A 159 18.81 -32.90 20.13
C GLY A 159 18.35 -31.50 19.69
N ASN A 160 17.98 -31.31 18.42
CA ASN A 160 17.50 -30.04 17.93
C ASN A 160 16.11 -29.73 18.49
N THR A 161 15.91 -28.46 18.82
CA THR A 161 14.65 -27.91 19.33
C THR A 161 13.55 -28.09 18.27
N GLY A 162 12.46 -28.77 18.63
CA GLY A 162 11.27 -28.87 17.79
C GLY A 162 10.13 -27.97 18.25
N LEU A 163 8.98 -28.09 17.59
CA LEU A 163 7.83 -27.20 17.79
C LEU A 163 7.36 -27.14 19.25
N LEU A 164 7.27 -28.30 19.92
CA LEU A 164 6.80 -28.39 21.29
C LEU A 164 7.75 -27.75 22.30
N ASP A 165 9.03 -27.66 21.97
CA ASP A 165 10.07 -27.06 22.82
C ASP A 165 10.06 -25.52 22.75
N ILE A 166 9.34 -24.93 21.78
CA ILE A 166 9.30 -23.48 21.57
C ILE A 166 8.25 -22.84 22.51
N PRO A 167 8.66 -21.99 23.46
CA PRO A 167 7.71 -21.38 24.40
C PRO A 167 6.65 -20.55 23.68
N GLY A 168 5.38 -20.86 23.94
CA GLY A 168 4.26 -20.09 23.40
C GLY A 168 3.96 -20.33 21.92
N TRP A 169 4.52 -21.37 21.29
CA TRP A 169 4.29 -21.69 19.87
C TRP A 169 2.80 -21.76 19.50
N ARG A 170 1.93 -22.20 20.41
CA ARG A 170 0.46 -22.26 20.23
C ARG A 170 -0.20 -20.89 20.00
N LYS A 171 0.51 -19.81 20.29
CA LYS A 171 0.09 -18.41 20.13
C LYS A 171 0.82 -17.70 18.98
N MET A 172 1.82 -18.35 18.39
CA MET A 172 2.59 -17.80 17.28
C MET A 172 1.83 -17.97 15.97
N GLN A 173 2.04 -17.07 15.01
CA GLN A 173 1.60 -17.28 13.63
C GLN A 173 2.32 -18.48 13.01
N VAL A 174 1.71 -19.11 12.00
CA VAL A 174 2.24 -20.32 11.37
C VAL A 174 3.70 -20.15 10.93
N THR A 175 4.00 -19.05 10.25
CA THR A 175 5.35 -18.75 9.76
C THR A 175 6.37 -18.53 10.87
N ALA A 176 5.95 -17.93 11.99
CA ALA A 176 6.84 -17.66 13.13
C ALA A 176 7.18 -18.96 13.89
N ALA A 177 6.18 -19.82 14.08
CA ALA A 177 6.38 -21.13 14.68
C ALA A 177 7.24 -22.04 13.78
N ALA A 178 6.93 -22.10 12.49
CA ALA A 178 7.71 -22.85 11.50
C ALA A 178 9.17 -22.39 11.45
N GLN A 179 9.40 -21.08 11.38
CA GLN A 179 10.75 -20.53 11.36
C GLN A 179 11.52 -20.78 12.67
N ALA A 180 10.86 -20.72 13.82
CA ALA A 180 11.51 -20.98 15.09
C ALA A 180 12.03 -22.42 15.20
N VAL A 181 11.41 -23.37 14.48
CA VAL A 181 11.90 -24.75 14.31
C VAL A 181 12.98 -24.82 13.21
N GLN A 182 12.67 -24.39 11.98
CA GLN A 182 13.52 -24.64 10.81
C GLN A 182 14.75 -23.73 10.70
N ARG A 183 14.64 -22.50 11.21
CA ARG A 183 15.67 -21.45 11.07
C ARG A 183 16.11 -21.26 9.61
N SER A 184 15.16 -21.26 8.67
CA SER A 184 15.40 -21.10 7.24
C SER A 184 15.87 -19.69 6.88
N ALA A 185 16.55 -19.55 5.75
CA ALA A 185 16.94 -18.26 5.19
C ALA A 185 15.74 -17.44 4.68
N PHE A 186 14.56 -18.05 4.55
CA PHE A 186 13.34 -17.44 4.03
C PHE A 186 12.17 -17.56 5.03
N PRO A 187 12.22 -16.87 6.18
CA PRO A 187 11.34 -17.08 7.33
C PRO A 187 9.85 -16.82 7.09
N LEU A 188 9.50 -16.15 5.99
CA LEU A 188 8.13 -15.77 5.62
C LEU A 188 7.54 -16.64 4.50
N ALA A 189 8.33 -17.54 3.91
CA ALA A 189 7.88 -18.34 2.79
C ALA A 189 6.77 -19.33 3.22
N TYR A 190 6.73 -19.72 4.49
CA TYR A 190 5.67 -20.58 5.04
C TYR A 190 4.27 -19.96 5.03
N ALA A 191 4.17 -18.62 5.10
CA ALA A 191 2.90 -17.91 5.25
C ALA A 191 1.95 -18.13 4.07
N GLN A 192 2.48 -18.32 2.86
CA GLN A 192 1.67 -18.55 1.66
C GLN A 192 0.95 -19.91 1.68
N HIS A 193 1.43 -20.86 2.47
CA HIS A 193 0.88 -22.21 2.57
C HIS A 193 -0.11 -22.38 3.74
N GLU A 194 -0.39 -21.32 4.50
CA GLU A 194 -1.21 -21.40 5.70
C GLU A 194 -2.65 -21.84 5.38
N ASP A 195 -3.28 -21.25 4.36
CA ASP A 195 -4.66 -21.59 3.98
C ASP A 195 -4.77 -23.01 3.43
N GLU A 196 -3.81 -23.42 2.60
CA GLU A 196 -3.72 -24.77 2.03
C GLU A 196 -3.49 -25.82 3.12
N ALA A 197 -2.61 -25.55 4.09
CA ALA A 197 -2.37 -26.43 5.23
C ALA A 197 -3.60 -26.58 6.13
N ARG A 198 -4.34 -25.47 6.38
CA ARG A 198 -5.60 -25.51 7.14
C ARG A 198 -6.66 -26.36 6.44
N ALA A 199 -6.83 -26.18 5.14
CA ALA A 199 -7.75 -26.96 4.33
C ALA A 199 -7.37 -28.46 4.34
N LEU A 200 -6.08 -28.77 4.27
CA LEU A 200 -5.59 -30.14 4.27
C LEU A 200 -5.77 -30.81 5.64
N VAL A 201 -5.52 -30.13 6.77
CA VAL A 201 -5.83 -30.69 8.10
C VAL A 201 -7.33 -30.94 8.25
N ALA A 202 -8.17 -29.99 7.83
CA ALA A 202 -9.62 -30.14 7.89
C ALA A 202 -10.13 -31.34 7.06
N ALA A 203 -9.46 -31.64 5.94
CA ALA A 203 -9.79 -32.79 5.10
C ALA A 203 -9.25 -34.13 5.61
N LEU A 204 -8.16 -34.13 6.38
CA LEU A 204 -7.46 -35.35 6.83
C LEU A 204 -7.78 -35.77 8.26
N ALA A 205 -8.35 -34.89 9.08
CA ALA A 205 -8.58 -35.15 10.50
C ALA A 205 -10.05 -34.94 10.90
N ASP A 206 -10.72 -36.04 11.25
CA ASP A 206 -12.09 -35.99 11.76
C ASP A 206 -12.19 -35.27 13.10
N GLY A 207 -13.27 -34.51 13.29
CA GLY A 207 -13.61 -33.86 14.56
C GLY A 207 -12.82 -32.59 14.87
N VAL A 208 -12.03 -32.08 13.92
CA VAL A 208 -11.30 -30.81 14.05
C VAL A 208 -12.18 -29.65 13.58
N THR A 209 -12.41 -28.66 14.45
CA THR A 209 -13.16 -27.44 14.09
C THR A 209 -12.23 -26.35 13.55
N ALA A 210 -12.81 -25.35 12.88
CA ALA A 210 -12.06 -24.17 12.44
C ALA A 210 -11.40 -23.40 13.60
N ALA A 211 -11.88 -23.57 14.85
CA ALA A 211 -11.27 -22.99 16.04
C ALA A 211 -10.01 -23.77 16.47
N ASP A 212 -10.03 -25.10 16.39
CA ASP A 212 -8.90 -25.97 16.74
C ASP A 212 -7.70 -25.81 15.80
N LEU A 213 -7.99 -25.40 14.56
CA LEU A 213 -6.97 -25.06 13.57
C LEU A 213 -6.29 -23.73 13.87
N LYS A 214 -6.82 -22.89 14.76
CA LYS A 214 -6.29 -21.56 15.05
C LYS A 214 -5.50 -21.57 16.37
N ALA A 215 -4.69 -20.54 16.58
CA ALA A 215 -4.04 -20.30 17.86
C ALA A 215 -5.09 -20.16 18.98
N THR A 216 -4.85 -20.74 20.16
CA THR A 216 -5.83 -20.75 21.25
C THR A 216 -5.87 -19.42 22.03
N ALA A 217 -7.08 -18.92 22.31
CA ALA A 217 -7.35 -17.73 23.10
C ALA A 217 -8.52 -18.00 24.07
N THR A 218 -8.34 -17.74 25.37
CA THR A 218 -9.47 -17.62 26.31
C THR A 218 -9.25 -16.48 27.31
N ASP A 219 -10.08 -15.45 27.13
CA ASP A 219 -10.57 -14.37 28.00
C ASP A 219 -9.59 -13.66 28.94
N VAL A 220 -8.69 -12.92 28.31
CA VAL A 220 -8.89 -11.48 28.30
C VAL A 220 -9.13 -11.10 26.84
N ALA A 221 -10.25 -10.44 26.52
CA ALA A 221 -10.31 -9.56 25.36
C ALA A 221 -9.35 -8.40 25.66
N CYS A 222 -8.06 -8.73 25.63
CA CYS A 222 -6.98 -7.85 25.96
C CYS A 222 -5.63 -8.49 25.51
N THR A 223 -4.85 -7.94 24.57
CA THR A 223 -4.11 -6.68 24.74
C THR A 223 -2.70 -7.02 25.30
N ILE A 224 -1.75 -7.38 24.43
CA ILE A 224 -0.46 -6.66 24.34
C ILE A 224 -0.46 -6.01 22.95
N GLY A 225 -0.65 -4.71 22.84
CA GLY A 225 -0.83 -3.81 23.95
C GLY A 225 -2.17 -4.02 24.63
N MET A 226 -2.40 -4.09 25.95
CA MET A 226 -1.87 -3.61 27.24
C MET A 226 -1.74 -4.79 28.20
N ALA A 227 -0.55 -5.34 28.40
CA ALA A 227 0.35 -4.78 29.40
C ALA A 227 1.81 -4.86 28.89
N GLY A 228 2.49 -3.78 28.55
CA GLY A 228 2.14 -2.37 28.65
C GLY A 228 1.78 -1.72 27.30
N ILE A 229 0.49 -1.42 27.08
CA ILE A 229 0.12 -0.17 26.41
C ILE A 229 0.42 0.85 27.47
N SER A 230 1.70 1.16 27.51
CA SER A 230 2.02 2.53 27.62
C SER A 230 1.36 3.20 26.41
N THR A 231 0.50 4.19 26.67
CA THR A 231 0.29 5.33 25.76
C THR A 231 1.59 6.16 25.64
N SER A 232 2.70 5.51 25.92
CA SER A 232 3.95 6.04 26.40
C SER A 232 5.05 5.37 25.62
N VAL A 233 6.18 6.06 25.52
CA VAL A 233 7.26 5.59 24.66
C VAL A 233 7.81 4.25 25.16
N VAL A 234 8.17 3.37 24.22
CA VAL A 234 8.85 2.09 24.46
C VAL A 234 10.12 2.01 23.61
N ARG A 235 10.95 0.99 23.85
CA ARG A 235 12.12 0.73 23.01
C ARG A 235 11.70 0.13 21.66
N PRO A 236 12.42 0.46 20.55
CA PRO A 236 12.12 -0.09 19.23
C PRO A 236 12.52 -1.56 19.07
N ILE A 237 13.35 -2.09 19.98
CA ILE A 237 13.60 -3.52 20.18
C ILE A 237 13.48 -3.80 21.68
N GLN A 238 12.87 -4.92 22.04
CA GLN A 238 12.69 -5.31 23.44
C GLN A 238 14.05 -5.40 24.17
N ALA A 239 14.06 -4.98 25.43
CA ALA A 239 15.27 -5.02 26.25
C ALA A 239 15.86 -6.44 26.32
N GLY A 240 17.18 -6.55 26.16
CA GLY A 240 17.91 -7.82 26.13
C GLY A 240 17.99 -8.48 24.74
N LEU A 241 17.28 -7.96 23.72
CA LEU A 241 17.34 -8.49 22.35
C LEU A 241 18.23 -7.66 21.41
N ALA A 242 18.80 -6.56 21.87
CA ALA A 242 19.71 -5.73 21.08
C ALA A 242 20.77 -5.05 21.94
N ILE A 243 21.91 -4.76 21.31
CA ILE A 243 23.00 -3.94 21.85
C ILE A 243 22.93 -2.58 21.13
N ASP A 244 22.80 -1.49 21.89
CA ASP A 244 22.91 -0.13 21.35
C ASP A 244 24.39 0.18 21.06
N ASN A 245 24.74 0.43 19.81
CA ASN A 245 26.11 0.74 19.41
C ASN A 245 26.53 2.17 19.79
N ASN A 246 25.58 3.00 20.24
CA ASN A 246 25.79 4.37 20.72
C ASN A 246 26.61 5.23 19.73
N ASN A 247 26.17 5.23 18.46
CA ASN A 247 26.93 5.77 17.34
C ASN A 247 26.29 7.00 16.68
N TYR A 248 25.19 7.55 17.20
CA TYR A 248 24.64 8.84 16.78
C TYR A 248 25.71 9.93 16.81
N GLY A 249 25.74 10.74 15.75
CA GLY A 249 26.69 11.85 15.61
C GLY A 249 28.11 11.46 15.22
N ASN A 250 28.46 10.16 15.18
CA ASN A 250 29.78 9.72 14.73
C ASN A 250 30.00 10.07 13.25
N SER A 251 31.26 10.17 12.83
CA SER A 251 31.71 10.39 11.45
C SER A 251 32.65 9.24 11.01
N GLY A 252 32.53 8.73 9.78
CA GLY A 252 33.32 7.60 9.29
C GLY A 252 33.11 7.30 7.80
N SER A 253 33.85 6.32 7.25
CA SER A 253 33.84 6.00 5.81
C SER A 253 32.53 5.40 5.29
N ASN A 254 31.64 4.94 6.18
CA ASN A 254 30.44 4.19 5.82
C ASN A 254 29.16 5.05 5.81
N TRP A 255 29.23 6.35 6.13
CA TRP A 255 28.08 7.25 6.15
C TRP A 255 28.45 8.70 5.78
N ALA A 256 27.48 9.48 5.27
CA ALA A 256 27.72 10.83 4.77
C ALA A 256 27.89 11.84 5.93
N ASN A 257 29.13 12.01 6.40
CA ASN A 257 29.61 13.01 7.38
C ASN A 257 29.04 12.94 8.82
N MET A 258 27.83 12.42 9.06
CA MET A 258 27.23 12.24 10.41
C MET A 258 26.28 11.04 10.43
N HIS A 259 26.36 10.20 11.46
CA HIS A 259 25.41 9.12 11.70
C HIS A 259 24.11 9.69 12.30
N THR A 260 22.97 9.50 11.63
CA THR A 260 21.72 10.24 11.89
C THR A 260 20.80 9.61 12.93
N GLY A 261 21.09 8.37 13.32
CA GLY A 261 20.40 7.62 14.38
C GLY A 261 21.36 6.81 15.24
N ASN A 262 20.84 5.82 15.96
CA ASN A 262 21.64 4.77 16.59
C ASN A 262 21.39 3.43 15.89
N ASP A 263 22.44 2.64 15.77
CA ASP A 263 22.34 1.25 15.32
C ASP A 263 22.20 0.31 16.52
N TYR A 264 21.15 -0.50 16.48
CA TYR A 264 20.86 -1.51 17.48
C TYR A 264 21.19 -2.90 16.91
N SER A 265 22.38 -3.40 17.25
CA SER A 265 22.87 -4.71 16.82
C SER A 265 21.99 -5.81 17.41
N SER A 266 21.43 -6.66 16.56
CA SER A 266 20.47 -7.70 16.95
C SER A 266 20.40 -8.79 15.87
N PRO A 267 20.10 -10.06 16.21
CA PRO A 267 19.91 -11.10 15.21
C PRO A 267 18.87 -10.70 14.13
N CYS A 268 19.11 -11.09 12.88
CA CYS A 268 18.11 -10.92 11.82
C CYS A 268 16.81 -11.65 12.22
N GLY A 269 15.67 -11.04 11.93
CA GLY A 269 14.37 -11.56 12.32
C GLY A 269 13.87 -11.09 13.69
N THR A 270 14.71 -10.44 14.51
CA THR A 270 14.25 -9.87 15.79
C THR A 270 13.09 -8.89 15.55
N PRO A 271 11.97 -9.00 16.30
CA PRO A 271 10.84 -8.08 16.14
C PRO A 271 11.22 -6.62 16.43
N VAL A 272 10.87 -5.75 15.50
CA VAL A 272 10.97 -4.29 15.62
C VAL A 272 9.60 -3.76 16.03
N GLN A 273 9.56 -2.94 17.08
CA GLN A 273 8.35 -2.34 17.64
C GLN A 273 8.29 -0.84 17.34
N ALA A 274 7.09 -0.30 17.20
CA ALA A 274 6.87 1.14 17.18
C ALA A 274 7.21 1.74 18.55
N ALA A 275 8.19 2.65 18.61
CA ALA A 275 8.62 3.30 19.85
C ALA A 275 7.52 4.19 20.46
N HIS A 276 6.58 4.68 19.66
CA HIS A 276 5.40 5.42 20.12
C HIS A 276 4.19 5.08 19.25
N GLY A 277 2.99 5.48 19.69
CA GLY A 277 1.79 5.38 18.86
C GLY A 277 1.79 6.43 17.74
N GLY A 278 1.28 6.07 16.57
CA GLY A 278 1.29 6.95 15.42
C GLY A 278 0.85 6.27 14.13
N THR A 279 0.92 6.99 13.03
CA THR A 279 0.63 6.47 11.69
C THR A 279 1.91 6.00 11.02
N ILE A 280 1.84 4.85 10.34
CA ILE A 280 2.92 4.29 9.54
C ILE A 280 3.05 5.04 8.22
N VAL A 281 4.28 5.44 7.90
CA VAL A 281 4.70 5.92 6.57
C VAL A 281 5.88 5.05 6.13
N ILE A 282 5.79 4.49 4.93
CA ILE A 282 6.72 3.57 4.30
C ILE A 282 7.20 4.24 3.03
N GLU A 283 8.49 4.53 3.01
CA GLU A 283 9.18 4.99 1.82
C GLU A 283 9.89 3.80 1.19
N SER A 284 9.41 3.37 0.02
CA SER A 284 9.97 2.30 -0.79
C SER A 284 10.54 2.85 -2.11
N GLY A 285 11.64 2.26 -2.58
CA GLY A 285 12.24 2.58 -3.88
C GLY A 285 13.34 3.65 -3.85
N GLY A 286 14.59 3.19 -3.74
CA GLY A 286 15.82 3.86 -4.19
C GLY A 286 16.25 5.21 -3.59
N GLY A 287 15.37 5.98 -2.96
CA GLY A 287 15.69 7.27 -2.32
C GLY A 287 16.50 7.16 -1.03
N TRP A 288 16.47 5.98 -0.41
CA TRP A 288 17.10 5.64 0.86
C TRP A 288 17.89 4.34 0.73
N GLY A 289 18.69 4.20 -0.34
CA GLY A 289 19.46 2.97 -0.60
C GLY A 289 20.33 2.52 0.57
N TRP A 290 20.62 3.41 1.53
CA TRP A 290 21.25 3.04 2.79
C TRP A 290 20.33 2.22 3.71
N SER A 291 19.02 2.51 3.84
CA SER A 291 18.12 1.82 4.77
C SER A 291 17.56 0.50 4.22
N GLY A 292 17.82 0.17 2.95
CA GLY A 292 17.34 -1.06 2.31
C GLY A 292 16.04 -0.86 1.53
N ARG A 293 15.23 -1.92 1.41
CA ARG A 293 13.97 -1.90 0.62
C ARG A 293 12.96 -0.86 1.11
N TRP A 294 12.98 -0.58 2.41
CA TRP A 294 12.05 0.33 3.06
C TRP A 294 12.78 1.24 4.04
N LEU A 295 12.30 2.46 4.14
CA LEU A 295 12.43 3.28 5.33
C LEU A 295 11.04 3.38 5.96
N VAL A 296 10.86 2.79 7.14
CA VAL A 296 9.59 2.86 7.86
C VAL A 296 9.65 4.02 8.84
N LYS A 297 8.56 4.77 8.96
CA LYS A 297 8.40 5.89 9.87
C LYS A 297 7.12 5.70 10.67
N VAL A 298 7.15 6.01 11.95
CA VAL A 298 5.96 6.12 12.81
C VAL A 298 5.86 7.58 13.23
N GLN A 299 4.76 8.26 12.89
CA GLN A 299 4.57 9.68 13.22
C GLN A 299 3.34 9.87 14.12
N THR A 300 3.43 10.63 15.21
CA THR A 300 2.28 10.90 16.10
C THR A 300 1.20 11.69 15.39
N ALA A 301 1.64 12.60 14.52
CA ALA A 301 0.85 13.34 13.56
C ALA A 301 1.82 13.83 12.46
N PRO A 302 1.31 14.16 11.26
CA PRO A 302 2.04 14.95 10.28
C PRO A 302 2.88 16.09 10.91
N GLY A 303 4.17 16.21 10.57
CA GLY A 303 5.05 17.29 11.06
C GLY A 303 5.31 17.31 12.57
N ASN A 304 5.01 16.21 13.28
CA ASN A 304 5.29 16.05 14.71
C ASN A 304 6.30 14.93 14.93
N LEU A 305 6.48 14.52 16.19
CA LEU A 305 7.36 13.42 16.58
C LEU A 305 7.23 12.25 15.59
N THR A 306 8.34 11.97 14.92
CA THR A 306 8.47 10.91 13.95
C THR A 306 9.69 10.06 14.29
N THR A 307 9.53 8.75 14.32
CA THR A 307 10.62 7.80 14.50
C THR A 307 10.85 7.02 13.21
N TRP A 308 12.12 6.82 12.83
CA TRP A 308 12.49 6.14 11.58
C TRP A 308 13.13 4.78 11.90
N TYR A 309 12.88 3.79 11.04
CA TYR A 309 13.30 2.40 11.19
C TYR A 309 13.88 1.91 9.87
N GLY A 310 15.19 1.65 9.84
CA GLY A 310 15.96 1.25 8.67
C GLY A 310 16.56 -0.16 8.79
N HIS A 311 17.10 -0.65 7.67
CA HIS A 311 17.69 -1.99 7.48
C HIS A 311 16.73 -3.17 7.73
N MET A 312 15.42 -2.92 7.75
CA MET A 312 14.42 -3.94 8.04
C MET A 312 14.29 -4.96 6.91
N GLN A 313 14.26 -6.26 7.24
CA GLN A 313 14.08 -7.33 6.25
C GLN A 313 12.61 -7.63 5.94
N SER A 314 11.69 -7.25 6.82
CA SER A 314 10.26 -7.45 6.62
C SER A 314 9.45 -6.41 7.38
N LEU A 315 8.24 -6.16 6.89
CA LEU A 315 7.26 -5.28 7.52
C LEU A 315 6.03 -6.08 7.92
N SER A 316 5.49 -5.82 9.11
CA SER A 316 4.23 -6.39 9.61
C SER A 316 3.09 -5.36 9.55
N VAL A 317 3.35 -4.24 8.89
CA VAL A 317 2.45 -3.09 8.78
C VAL A 317 2.43 -2.58 7.36
N ARG A 318 1.38 -1.83 7.03
CA ARG A 318 1.17 -1.19 5.73
C ARG A 318 1.16 0.33 5.86
N GLU A 319 1.38 1.00 4.72
CA GLU A 319 1.26 2.46 4.60
C GLU A 319 -0.06 2.95 5.22
N GLY A 320 0.00 4.01 6.01
CA GLY A 320 -1.16 4.63 6.63
C GLY A 320 -1.76 3.87 7.81
N GLN A 321 -1.19 2.72 8.20
CA GLN A 321 -1.68 1.96 9.36
C GLN A 321 -1.41 2.73 10.66
N MET A 322 -2.44 2.90 11.49
CA MET A 322 -2.25 3.37 12.86
C MET A 322 -1.69 2.23 13.71
N VAL A 323 -0.63 2.54 14.45
CA VAL A 323 0.05 1.63 15.35
C VAL A 323 0.11 2.22 16.76
N LYS A 324 0.10 1.37 17.77
CA LYS A 324 0.33 1.78 19.16
C LYS A 324 1.81 1.63 19.51
N ALA A 325 2.27 2.35 20.54
CA ALA A 325 3.59 2.11 21.11
C ALA A 325 3.70 0.62 21.51
N GLY A 326 4.80 -0.03 21.15
CA GLY A 326 5.06 -1.46 21.37
C GLY A 326 4.48 -2.41 20.32
N GLN A 327 3.69 -1.91 19.37
CA GLN A 327 3.20 -2.74 18.28
C GLN A 327 4.35 -3.15 17.35
N VAL A 328 4.45 -4.43 17.02
CA VAL A 328 5.44 -4.93 16.07
C VAL A 328 5.14 -4.38 14.68
N ILE A 329 6.14 -3.74 14.06
CA ILE A 329 6.06 -3.10 12.74
C ILE A 329 6.89 -3.82 11.69
N GLY A 330 7.73 -4.77 12.08
CA GLY A 330 8.50 -5.60 11.17
C GLY A 330 9.67 -6.25 11.87
N GLN A 331 10.74 -6.56 11.15
CA GLN A 331 11.88 -7.31 11.68
C GLN A 331 13.22 -6.71 11.31
N VAL A 332 14.19 -6.85 12.22
CA VAL A 332 15.60 -6.53 12.00
C VAL A 332 16.13 -7.29 10.80
N GLY A 333 16.88 -6.60 9.95
CA GLY A 333 17.53 -7.17 8.78
C GLY A 333 18.94 -6.64 8.60
N SER A 334 19.48 -6.87 7.40
CA SER A 334 20.77 -6.34 6.93
C SER A 334 20.62 -5.76 5.51
N GLU A 335 19.45 -5.19 5.22
CA GLU A 335 19.14 -4.62 3.90
C GLU A 335 19.82 -3.26 3.71
N GLY A 336 20.18 -2.89 2.48
CA GLY A 336 20.81 -1.60 2.19
C GLY A 336 22.31 -1.56 2.54
N ASN A 337 22.79 -0.41 2.99
CA ASN A 337 24.20 -0.21 3.35
C ASN A 337 24.46 -0.67 4.79
N SER A 338 24.45 -1.99 4.98
CA SER A 338 24.66 -2.62 6.28
C SER A 338 25.75 -3.69 6.20
N THR A 339 26.61 -3.77 7.21
CA THR A 339 27.66 -4.79 7.33
C THR A 339 27.24 -5.99 8.18
N GLY A 340 26.01 -6.01 8.69
CA GLY A 340 25.46 -7.08 9.53
C GLY A 340 24.10 -6.73 10.14
N CYS A 341 23.38 -7.72 10.66
CA CYS A 341 22.01 -7.52 11.16
C CYS A 341 21.94 -6.47 12.28
N HIS A 342 21.18 -5.39 12.06
CA HIS A 342 20.89 -4.37 13.05
C HIS A 342 19.67 -3.53 12.64
N LEU A 343 19.07 -2.84 13.61
CA LEU A 343 18.07 -1.80 13.34
C LEU A 343 18.75 -0.43 13.39
N HIS A 344 18.66 0.35 12.31
CA HIS A 344 18.94 1.78 12.37
C HIS A 344 17.70 2.52 12.81
N PHE A 345 17.78 3.26 13.92
CA PHE A 345 16.64 3.95 14.52
C PHE A 345 16.94 5.44 14.70
N GLU A 346 16.07 6.30 14.17
CA GLU A 346 16.17 7.76 14.32
C GLU A 346 14.96 8.35 15.04
N VAL A 347 15.15 9.51 15.68
CA VAL A 347 14.09 10.27 16.33
C VAL A 347 14.11 11.71 15.79
N HIS A 348 12.98 12.17 15.27
CA HIS A 348 12.74 13.51 14.72
C HIS A 348 11.61 14.19 15.49
N PRO A 349 11.88 15.05 16.49
CA PRO A 349 10.86 15.62 17.39
C PRO A 349 9.79 16.47 16.69
N HIS A 350 10.09 17.04 15.53
CA HIS A 350 9.23 17.94 14.74
C HIS A 350 9.02 17.42 13.30
N GLY A 351 9.24 16.12 13.06
CA GLY A 351 8.96 15.47 11.77
C GLY A 351 9.83 15.97 10.61
N GLY A 352 11.02 16.50 10.91
CA GLY A 352 11.96 16.95 9.87
C GLY A 352 12.52 15.81 9.01
N GLY A 353 13.11 16.18 7.87
CA GLY A 353 13.79 15.24 6.98
C GLY A 353 15.23 14.93 7.39
N TYR A 354 15.93 14.19 6.53
CA TYR A 354 17.34 13.82 6.72
C TYR A 354 18.24 15.05 6.97
N LEU A 355 18.99 15.04 8.08
CA LEU A 355 19.89 16.13 8.54
C LEU A 355 19.18 17.43 8.95
N GLN A 356 17.89 17.36 9.31
CA GLN A 356 17.10 18.56 9.61
C GLN A 356 16.66 18.67 11.07
N ASP A 357 16.38 17.55 11.73
CA ASP A 357 15.64 17.51 13.01
C ASP A 357 16.00 16.31 13.90
N GLN A 358 16.93 15.45 13.49
CA GLN A 358 17.28 14.27 14.28
C GLN A 358 17.98 14.62 15.60
N VAL A 359 17.60 13.93 16.67
CA VAL A 359 18.24 13.97 17.98
C VAL A 359 18.81 12.60 18.35
N ASP A 360 19.71 12.55 19.33
CA ASP A 360 20.23 11.30 19.88
C ASP A 360 19.09 10.39 20.37
N PRO A 361 18.86 9.23 19.72
CA PRO A 361 17.78 8.32 20.10
C PRO A 361 17.94 7.73 21.50
N ALA A 362 19.16 7.45 21.96
CA ALA A 362 19.39 6.88 23.28
C ALA A 362 19.04 7.89 24.38
N ALA A 363 19.48 9.13 24.23
CA ALA A 363 19.12 10.23 25.14
C ALA A 363 17.60 10.47 25.15
N TRP A 364 16.97 10.47 23.97
CA TRP A 364 15.53 10.65 23.86
C TRP A 364 14.74 9.49 24.48
N LEU A 365 15.11 8.24 24.22
CA LEU A 365 14.48 7.05 24.80
C LEU A 365 14.62 7.05 26.33
N THR A 366 15.82 7.36 26.85
CA THR A 366 16.07 7.47 28.31
C THR A 366 15.16 8.49 28.96
N LYS A 367 14.91 9.63 28.29
CA LYS A 367 14.03 10.68 28.80
C LYS A 367 12.54 10.34 28.71
N ASN A 368 12.12 9.55 27.73
CA ASN A 368 10.70 9.43 27.36
C ASN A 368 10.08 8.05 27.58
N ILE A 369 10.86 6.96 27.73
CA ILE A 369 10.31 5.63 28.00
C ILE A 369 9.36 5.68 29.20
N GLY A 370 8.17 5.12 29.05
CA GLY A 370 7.12 5.12 30.08
C GLY A 370 6.35 6.44 30.23
N LYS A 371 6.71 7.52 29.52
CA LYS A 371 5.94 8.79 29.49
C LYS A 371 4.91 8.85 28.37
N THR A 372 3.65 9.12 28.72
CA THR A 372 2.57 9.28 27.75
C THR A 372 2.75 10.57 26.96
N LEU A 373 2.77 10.46 25.64
CA LEU A 373 2.80 11.62 24.75
C LEU A 373 1.40 12.22 24.72
N GLN A 374 1.23 13.52 25.00
CA GLN A 374 -0.11 14.12 25.04
C GLN A 374 -0.79 14.04 23.67
N ALA A 375 -1.93 13.36 23.60
CA ALA A 375 -2.78 13.35 22.41
C ALA A 375 -3.46 14.72 22.26
N THR A 376 -3.23 15.41 21.16
CA THR A 376 -4.01 16.59 20.78
C THR A 376 -5.48 16.21 20.59
N LYS A 377 -6.37 16.91 21.32
CA LYS A 377 -7.84 16.79 21.37
C LYS A 377 -8.50 16.20 20.12
N GLN A 378 -9.18 15.06 20.27
CA GLN A 378 -10.27 14.67 19.38
C GLN A 378 -11.48 15.59 19.61
N VAL A 379 -12.07 16.12 18.55
CA VAL A 379 -13.35 16.86 18.59
C VAL A 379 -14.48 15.86 18.29
N ALA A 380 -15.48 15.84 19.18
CA ALA A 380 -16.62 14.94 19.16
C ALA A 380 -17.72 15.39 18.18
N GLY A 381 -18.36 14.40 17.52
CA GLY A 381 -19.78 14.30 17.21
C GLY A 381 -20.42 15.29 16.22
N LEU A 382 -21.00 14.76 15.13
CA LEU A 382 -22.03 15.42 14.34
C LEU A 382 -23.35 14.63 14.42
N PRO A 383 -24.50 15.26 14.76
CA PRO A 383 -25.81 14.69 14.53
C PRO A 383 -26.43 15.19 13.20
N GLY A 384 -27.07 14.27 12.48
CA GLY A 384 -28.37 14.47 11.83
C GLY A 384 -28.45 15.27 10.52
N ALA A 385 -28.83 14.57 9.45
CA ALA A 385 -29.24 15.14 8.17
C ALA A 385 -30.50 16.03 8.26
N GLY A 386 -30.52 17.12 7.49
CA GLY A 386 -31.68 17.98 7.24
C GLY A 386 -31.59 18.66 5.86
N GLN A 387 -32.68 18.56 5.11
CA GLN A 387 -32.90 18.92 3.69
C GLN A 387 -32.88 20.45 3.37
N PRO A 388 -32.89 20.85 2.07
CA PRO A 388 -32.24 22.04 1.55
C PRO A 388 -33.15 23.27 1.47
N GLY A 389 -32.57 24.45 1.65
CA GLY A 389 -33.24 25.72 1.37
C GLY A 389 -32.32 26.91 1.60
N ALA A 390 -32.34 27.83 0.62
CA ALA A 390 -31.69 29.14 0.57
C ALA A 390 -30.17 29.16 0.27
N SER A 391 -29.82 29.81 -0.86
CA SER A 391 -28.46 30.32 -1.11
C SER A 391 -28.04 31.31 -0.02
N PRO A 392 -26.77 31.25 0.43
CA PRO A 392 -26.07 32.48 0.74
C PRO A 392 -24.60 32.52 0.29
N ALA A 393 -24.12 33.75 0.19
CA ALA A 393 -22.76 34.28 0.07
C ALA A 393 -21.55 33.35 0.24
N ALA A 394 -20.51 33.67 -0.55
CA ALA A 394 -19.18 33.07 -0.54
C ALA A 394 -18.59 32.87 0.87
N VAL A 395 -18.60 31.63 1.35
CA VAL A 395 -17.78 31.19 2.47
C VAL A 395 -16.39 30.85 1.92
N SER A 396 -15.35 31.56 2.37
CA SER A 396 -13.96 31.28 2.01
C SER A 396 -13.52 30.00 2.71
N GLY A 397 -13.24 28.93 1.95
CA GLY A 397 -12.54 27.78 2.50
C GLY A 397 -11.04 28.02 2.55
N PRO A 398 -10.24 27.03 3.03
CA PRO A 398 -8.80 27.16 3.08
C PRO A 398 -8.22 27.39 1.67
N GLN A 399 -7.37 28.41 1.52
CA GLN A 399 -6.65 28.66 0.28
C GLN A 399 -5.40 27.78 0.23
N VAL A 400 -5.18 27.15 -0.93
CA VAL A 400 -3.96 26.37 -1.21
C VAL A 400 -3.24 26.93 -2.42
N ARG A 401 -1.92 26.82 -2.44
CA ARG A 401 -1.08 27.27 -3.55
C ARG A 401 -0.45 26.11 -4.31
N LEU A 402 -0.60 26.09 -5.63
CA LEU A 402 0.03 25.11 -6.51
C LEU A 402 1.02 25.81 -7.44
N ALA A 403 2.25 25.33 -7.47
CA ALA A 403 3.24 25.73 -8.46
C ALA A 403 3.47 24.61 -9.48
N GLN A 404 3.61 24.98 -10.74
CA GLN A 404 4.01 24.12 -11.84
C GLN A 404 5.32 24.67 -12.40
N ALA A 405 6.26 23.76 -12.69
CA ALA A 405 7.48 24.09 -13.42
C ALA A 405 7.96 22.91 -14.26
N ASN A 406 8.04 23.10 -15.58
CA ASN A 406 8.85 22.24 -16.44
C ASN A 406 10.31 22.74 -16.37
N ILE A 407 11.18 21.95 -15.73
CA ILE A 407 12.60 22.28 -15.58
C ILE A 407 13.40 21.41 -16.54
N LYS A 408 13.72 21.98 -17.71
CA LYS A 408 14.33 21.32 -18.86
C LYS A 408 15.38 20.27 -18.50
N VAL A 409 15.24 19.09 -19.08
CA VAL A 409 16.08 17.91 -18.77
C VAL A 409 17.58 18.16 -18.96
N SER A 410 17.93 19.03 -19.92
CA SER A 410 19.31 19.36 -20.30
C SER A 410 19.99 20.41 -19.42
N LEU A 411 19.27 21.03 -18.47
CA LEU A 411 19.87 22.01 -17.56
C LEU A 411 20.97 21.38 -16.72
N SER A 412 22.07 22.12 -16.52
CA SER A 412 23.09 21.77 -15.53
C SER A 412 22.46 21.63 -14.13
N ARG A 413 23.05 20.80 -13.25
CA ARG A 413 22.56 20.65 -11.86
C ARG A 413 22.46 21.98 -11.11
N ALA A 414 23.40 22.91 -11.34
CA ALA A 414 23.39 24.23 -10.71
C ALA A 414 22.17 25.07 -11.15
N LYS A 415 21.90 25.13 -12.47
CA LYS A 415 20.72 25.82 -12.99
C LYS A 415 19.42 25.17 -12.53
N TYR A 416 19.36 23.83 -12.52
CA TYR A 416 18.20 23.11 -11.98
C TYR A 416 17.91 23.49 -10.52
N ARG A 417 18.93 23.51 -9.66
CA ARG A 417 18.78 23.91 -8.25
C ARG A 417 18.34 25.37 -8.11
N SER A 418 18.85 26.26 -8.98
CA SER A 418 18.42 27.67 -9.02
C SER A 418 16.94 27.78 -9.37
N ASP A 419 16.49 27.05 -10.40
CA ASP A 419 15.09 27.06 -10.83
C ASP A 419 14.18 26.47 -9.77
N LEU A 420 14.56 25.34 -9.16
CA LEU A 420 13.81 24.76 -8.06
C LEU A 420 13.73 25.73 -6.87
N ALA A 421 14.83 26.39 -6.51
CA ALA A 421 14.83 27.40 -5.46
C ALA A 421 13.91 28.60 -5.80
N GLU A 422 13.88 29.04 -7.06
CA GLU A 422 12.95 30.08 -7.51
C GLU A 422 11.49 29.65 -7.34
N VAL A 423 11.14 28.42 -7.76
CA VAL A 423 9.80 27.84 -7.52
C VAL A 423 9.43 27.89 -6.04
N MET A 424 10.36 27.53 -5.15
CA MET A 424 10.09 27.52 -3.71
C MET A 424 9.89 28.90 -3.10
N LYS A 425 10.43 29.99 -3.68
CA LYS A 425 10.22 31.36 -3.19
C LYS A 425 8.75 31.78 -3.21
N HIS A 426 7.94 31.15 -4.04
CA HIS A 426 6.50 31.42 -4.12
C HIS A 426 5.70 30.76 -2.99
N GLY A 427 6.35 29.99 -2.11
CA GLY A 427 5.72 29.32 -0.96
C GLY A 427 4.56 28.38 -1.31
N PRO A 428 4.70 27.50 -2.31
CA PRO A 428 3.61 26.62 -2.72
C PRO A 428 3.23 25.59 -1.66
N ASP A 429 1.96 25.22 -1.57
CA ASP A 429 1.54 24.01 -0.84
C ASP A 429 1.91 22.75 -1.59
N PHE A 430 1.79 22.80 -2.91
CA PHE A 430 2.05 21.70 -3.82
C PHE A 430 2.90 22.14 -5.00
N VAL A 431 3.79 21.26 -5.46
CA VAL A 431 4.61 21.50 -6.65
C VAL A 431 4.42 20.36 -7.64
N SER A 432 4.17 20.70 -8.90
CA SER A 432 4.28 19.80 -10.05
C SER A 432 5.56 20.13 -10.80
N LEU A 433 6.51 19.18 -10.85
CA LEU A 433 7.71 19.31 -11.68
C LEU A 433 7.62 18.37 -12.88
N ASN A 434 8.09 18.86 -14.03
CA ASN A 434 8.21 18.07 -15.25
C ASN A 434 9.66 18.07 -15.76
N GLU A 435 9.97 17.12 -16.63
CA GLU A 435 11.32 16.89 -17.17
C GLU A 435 12.40 16.46 -16.16
N ALA A 436 11.97 15.94 -15.01
CA ALA A 436 12.87 15.51 -13.94
C ALA A 436 13.51 14.11 -14.16
N GLN A 437 13.31 13.45 -15.31
CA GLN A 437 13.75 12.06 -15.53
C GLN A 437 15.27 11.84 -15.44
N SER A 438 16.07 12.89 -15.67
CA SER A 438 17.53 12.83 -15.53
C SER A 438 18.03 13.12 -14.11
N ARG A 439 17.13 13.49 -13.18
CA ARG A 439 17.45 13.92 -11.82
C ARG A 439 17.38 12.76 -10.84
N THR A 440 18.28 12.78 -9.87
CA THR A 440 18.23 11.84 -8.74
C THR A 440 17.14 12.25 -7.74
N VAL A 441 16.79 11.38 -6.79
CA VAL A 441 15.83 11.72 -5.72
C VAL A 441 16.36 12.89 -4.87
N SER A 442 17.66 12.91 -4.59
CA SER A 442 18.29 13.99 -3.83
C SER A 442 18.32 15.32 -4.59
N ASP A 443 18.43 15.30 -5.93
CA ASP A 443 18.36 16.52 -6.72
C ASP A 443 16.98 17.19 -6.64
N ILE A 444 15.91 16.40 -6.53
CA ILE A 444 14.52 16.89 -6.53
C ILE A 444 13.94 17.09 -5.12
N SER A 445 14.65 16.69 -4.08
CA SER A 445 14.21 16.82 -2.70
C SER A 445 14.37 18.25 -2.19
N VAL A 446 13.35 18.76 -1.49
CA VAL A 446 13.37 20.08 -0.86
C VAL A 446 13.02 19.93 0.62
N ARG A 447 13.78 20.61 1.47
CA ARG A 447 13.53 20.65 2.93
C ARG A 447 12.13 21.17 3.23
N GLY A 448 11.39 20.47 4.09
CA GLY A 448 10.00 20.78 4.44
C GLY A 448 8.96 20.35 3.40
N TYR A 449 9.38 19.59 2.37
CA TYR A 449 8.48 19.05 1.35
C TYR A 449 8.63 17.53 1.22
N GLY A 450 7.50 16.84 1.17
CA GLY A 450 7.41 15.46 0.73
C GLY A 450 7.46 15.42 -0.78
N THR A 451 7.94 14.31 -1.35
CA THR A 451 8.13 14.18 -2.80
C THR A 451 7.74 12.78 -3.25
N TYR A 452 7.04 12.70 -4.39
CA TYR A 452 6.70 11.44 -5.02
C TYR A 452 6.89 11.50 -6.53
N ARG A 453 7.47 10.42 -7.07
CA ARG A 453 7.58 10.10 -8.50
C ARG A 453 7.64 8.58 -8.68
N ALA A 454 7.47 8.10 -9.91
CA ALA A 454 7.63 6.68 -10.22
C ALA A 454 9.04 6.16 -9.86
N SER A 455 9.16 4.86 -9.59
CA SER A 455 10.44 4.22 -9.25
C SER A 455 11.26 3.90 -10.50
N SER A 456 12.57 4.16 -10.43
CA SER A 456 13.51 3.73 -11.47
C SER A 456 13.66 2.22 -11.56
N ASP A 457 13.33 1.48 -10.50
CA ASP A 457 13.43 0.02 -10.45
C ASP A 457 12.28 -0.62 -11.25
N GLU A 458 11.12 0.03 -11.25
CA GLU A 458 9.92 -0.43 -11.97
C GLU A 458 9.95 -0.02 -13.45
N TYR A 459 10.44 1.19 -13.76
CA TYR A 459 10.36 1.76 -15.11
C TYR A 459 11.69 1.91 -15.84
N GLY A 460 12.81 1.62 -15.17
CA GLY A 460 14.16 1.86 -15.66
C GLY A 460 14.65 3.29 -15.43
N THR A 461 15.98 3.47 -15.47
CA THR A 461 16.61 4.78 -15.31
C THR A 461 16.32 5.69 -16.51
N ARG A 462 16.09 6.99 -16.25
CA ARG A 462 15.76 8.01 -17.26
C ARG A 462 14.47 7.75 -18.06
N SER A 463 13.60 6.86 -17.57
CA SER A 463 12.27 6.64 -18.12
C SER A 463 11.41 7.91 -18.05
N GLN A 464 10.50 8.07 -19.02
CA GLN A 464 9.51 9.15 -19.01
C GLN A 464 8.56 9.08 -17.81
N ALA A 465 8.43 7.90 -17.17
CA ALA A 465 7.69 7.75 -15.91
C ALA A 465 8.31 8.54 -14.74
N LEU A 466 9.61 8.82 -14.80
CA LEU A 466 10.33 9.60 -13.79
C LEU A 466 10.18 11.13 -13.99
N SER A 467 9.53 11.54 -15.07
CA SER A 467 9.40 12.94 -15.48
C SER A 467 8.44 13.75 -14.60
N PRO A 468 7.18 13.32 -14.38
CA PRO A 468 6.26 14.01 -13.47
C PRO A 468 6.64 13.75 -12.00
N VAL A 469 6.66 14.81 -11.21
CA VAL A 469 6.94 14.76 -9.76
C VAL A 469 5.89 15.59 -9.04
N VAL A 470 5.34 15.05 -7.96
CA VAL A 470 4.49 15.78 -7.03
C VAL A 470 5.25 16.05 -5.75
N MET A 471 5.27 17.29 -5.29
CA MET A 471 5.79 17.67 -3.97
C MET A 471 4.71 18.34 -3.15
N TRP A 472 4.78 18.23 -1.82
CA TRP A 472 3.82 18.84 -0.91
C TRP A 472 4.49 19.31 0.38
N ARG A 473 3.98 20.39 0.98
CA ARG A 473 4.40 20.88 2.29
C ARG A 473 4.09 19.88 3.41
N THR A 474 5.12 19.37 4.08
CA THR A 474 4.95 18.33 5.13
C THR A 474 4.41 18.87 6.45
N ASP A 475 4.49 20.18 6.67
CA ASP A 475 3.89 20.84 7.82
C ASP A 475 2.37 21.04 7.68
N ARG A 476 1.84 20.88 6.46
CA ARG A 476 0.41 21.07 6.15
C ARG A 476 -0.26 19.82 5.60
N TRP A 477 0.47 18.92 4.94
CA TRP A 477 -0.11 17.82 4.18
C TRP A 477 0.66 16.51 4.37
N VAL A 478 -0.07 15.40 4.40
CA VAL A 478 0.52 14.05 4.43
C VAL A 478 -0.11 13.16 3.38
N ALA A 479 0.75 12.46 2.63
CA ALA A 479 0.32 11.47 1.65
C ALA A 479 -0.37 10.30 2.33
N VAL A 480 -1.54 9.93 1.82
CA VAL A 480 -2.33 8.77 2.26
C VAL A 480 -2.56 7.76 1.15
N ASP A 481 -2.35 8.17 -0.11
CA ASP A 481 -2.34 7.30 -1.28
C ASP A 481 -1.53 7.98 -2.39
N LYS A 482 -0.95 7.20 -3.31
CA LYS A 482 -0.10 7.72 -4.39
C LYS A 482 0.05 6.69 -5.51
N GLY A 483 0.28 7.15 -6.73
CA GLY A 483 0.45 6.26 -7.86
C GLY A 483 0.95 6.95 -9.14
N THR A 484 1.31 6.14 -10.12
CA THR A 484 1.68 6.61 -11.46
C THR A 484 0.87 5.84 -12.50
N VAL A 485 0.36 6.54 -13.51
CA VAL A 485 -0.45 5.97 -14.59
C VAL A 485 0.17 6.32 -15.93
N GLN A 486 0.32 5.32 -16.81
CA GLN A 486 0.72 5.55 -18.20
C GLN A 486 -0.44 6.14 -19.02
N LEU A 487 -0.26 7.36 -19.51
CA LEU A 487 -1.22 8.06 -20.35
C LEU A 487 -1.13 7.56 -21.79
N THR A 488 0.06 7.55 -22.37
CA THR A 488 0.24 7.26 -23.79
C THR A 488 1.33 6.22 -24.00
N LYS A 489 1.20 5.45 -25.08
CA LYS A 489 2.18 4.44 -25.50
C LYS A 489 3.03 4.98 -26.67
N PRO A 490 4.25 4.46 -26.87
CA PRO A 490 5.03 4.79 -28.06
C PRO A 490 4.25 4.53 -29.35
N VAL A 491 4.16 5.52 -30.22
CA VAL A 491 3.62 5.37 -31.58
C VAL A 491 4.79 5.06 -32.52
N THR A 492 4.63 4.05 -33.37
CA THR A 492 5.68 3.62 -34.32
C THR A 492 6.16 4.81 -35.16
N GLY A 493 7.49 5.01 -35.18
CA GLY A 493 8.12 6.11 -35.93
C GLY A 493 8.13 7.46 -35.22
N VAL A 494 7.60 7.57 -34.00
CA VAL A 494 7.61 8.81 -33.21
C VAL A 494 8.37 8.62 -31.90
N LYS A 495 9.36 9.49 -31.66
CA LYS A 495 10.18 9.45 -30.44
C LYS A 495 9.49 10.14 -29.27
N ASN A 496 9.70 9.62 -28.06
CA ASN A 496 9.30 10.23 -26.78
C ASN A 496 7.79 10.42 -26.55
N ASP A 497 6.94 9.62 -27.20
CA ASP A 497 5.49 9.71 -27.07
C ASP A 497 4.92 8.92 -25.87
N ASN A 498 5.75 8.19 -25.12
CA ASN A 498 5.30 7.53 -23.88
C ASN A 498 5.25 8.54 -22.73
N ARG A 499 4.05 8.80 -22.20
CA ARG A 499 3.81 9.82 -21.17
C ARG A 499 3.05 9.28 -19.98
N TYR A 500 3.24 9.92 -18.83
CA TYR A 500 2.72 9.46 -17.54
C TYR A 500 2.14 10.62 -16.74
N ALA A 501 1.20 10.28 -15.85
CA ALA A 501 0.74 11.14 -14.78
C ALA A 501 1.10 10.51 -13.43
N THR A 502 1.65 11.31 -12.53
CA THR A 502 1.92 10.93 -11.14
C THR A 502 0.94 11.67 -10.24
N TRP A 503 0.33 10.96 -9.30
CA TRP A 503 -0.68 11.50 -8.41
C TRP A 503 -0.43 11.15 -6.95
N VAL A 504 -0.90 12.02 -6.06
CA VAL A 504 -0.88 11.81 -4.60
C VAL A 504 -2.21 12.28 -4.03
N VAL A 505 -2.81 11.49 -3.13
CA VAL A 505 -3.90 11.89 -2.26
C VAL A 505 -3.29 12.32 -0.93
N LEU A 506 -3.59 13.54 -0.52
CA LEU A 506 -3.01 14.22 0.64
C LEU A 506 -4.12 14.50 1.66
N ALA A 507 -3.92 14.09 2.90
CA ALA A 507 -4.74 14.53 4.03
C ALA A 507 -4.13 15.81 4.63
N SER A 508 -4.98 16.77 4.99
CA SER A 508 -4.54 17.95 5.75
C SER A 508 -4.08 17.54 7.14
N SER A 509 -3.00 18.15 7.62
CA SER A 509 -2.39 17.83 8.92
C SER A 509 -3.28 18.19 10.10
N ASP A 510 -4.18 19.16 9.91
CA ASP A 510 -5.21 19.56 10.88
C ASP A 510 -6.49 18.71 10.80
N GLY A 511 -6.54 17.72 9.91
CA GLY A 511 -7.70 16.85 9.71
C GLY A 511 -8.87 17.49 8.95
N SER A 512 -8.72 18.72 8.43
CA SER A 512 -9.80 19.47 7.77
C SER A 512 -10.29 18.88 6.44
N GLY A 513 -9.58 17.91 5.86
CA GLY A 513 -10.02 17.24 4.64
C GLY A 513 -8.89 16.57 3.88
N ARG A 514 -9.20 16.15 2.65
CA ARG A 514 -8.26 15.55 1.71
C ARG A 514 -8.27 16.29 0.38
N ILE A 515 -7.15 16.24 -0.32
CA ILE A 515 -6.97 16.81 -1.65
C ILE A 515 -6.12 15.90 -2.49
N SER A 516 -6.42 15.77 -3.78
CA SER A 516 -5.59 15.02 -4.72
C SER A 516 -4.82 15.97 -5.63
N VAL A 517 -3.54 15.70 -5.85
CA VAL A 517 -2.68 16.49 -6.74
C VAL A 517 -2.11 15.58 -7.82
N ILE A 518 -2.23 16.00 -9.08
CA ILE A 518 -1.72 15.27 -10.24
C ILE A 518 -0.67 16.13 -10.95
N SER A 519 0.53 15.57 -11.13
CA SER A 519 1.57 16.07 -12.02
C SER A 519 1.59 15.27 -13.32
N THR A 520 1.73 15.94 -14.46
CA THR A 520 1.80 15.26 -15.76
C THR A 520 2.64 16.03 -16.78
N HIS A 521 3.22 15.32 -17.74
CA HIS A 521 3.88 15.90 -18.91
C HIS A 521 3.37 15.14 -20.15
N THR A 522 2.63 15.79 -21.03
CA THR A 522 1.93 15.12 -22.14
C THR A 522 2.71 15.18 -23.46
N MET A 523 2.18 14.56 -24.51
CA MET A 523 2.79 14.53 -25.83
C MET A 523 2.77 15.95 -26.44
N THR A 524 3.83 16.32 -27.17
CA THR A 524 3.85 17.57 -27.95
C THR A 524 2.66 17.62 -28.90
N SER A 525 2.01 18.79 -29.06
CA SER A 525 0.78 18.91 -29.86
C SER A 525 0.89 18.16 -31.21
N PRO A 526 -0.06 17.25 -31.53
CA PRO A 526 0.03 16.39 -32.70
C PRO A 526 -0.58 17.02 -33.95
N ALA A 527 -0.86 18.33 -33.97
CA ALA A 527 -1.62 18.99 -35.04
C ALA A 527 -1.09 18.69 -36.46
N LYS A 528 0.24 18.64 -36.62
CA LYS A 528 0.94 18.32 -37.89
C LYS A 528 1.41 16.86 -38.00
N SER A 529 1.00 15.99 -37.07
CA SER A 529 1.44 14.60 -37.01
C SER A 529 0.44 13.64 -37.69
N PRO A 530 0.84 12.38 -37.99
CA PRO A 530 -0.07 11.36 -38.47
C PRO A 530 -1.27 11.13 -37.53
N GLN A 531 -2.39 10.67 -38.08
CA GLN A 531 -3.64 10.48 -37.33
C GLN A 531 -3.46 9.60 -36.09
N ALA A 532 -2.66 8.52 -36.19
CA ALA A 532 -2.38 7.63 -35.06
C ALA A 532 -1.82 8.36 -33.82
N ARG A 533 -1.00 9.41 -34.02
CA ARG A 533 -0.44 10.22 -32.93
C ARG A 533 -1.49 11.16 -32.32
N LYS A 534 -2.38 11.70 -33.16
CA LYS A 534 -3.52 12.51 -32.73
C LYS A 534 -4.47 11.69 -31.86
N ASP A 535 -4.79 10.47 -32.31
CA ASP A 535 -5.64 9.54 -31.57
C ASP A 535 -5.01 9.14 -30.23
N GLU A 536 -3.69 8.91 -30.20
CA GLU A 536 -2.98 8.57 -28.97
C GLU A 536 -2.95 9.74 -27.97
N ALA A 537 -2.73 10.97 -28.44
CA ALA A 537 -2.81 12.16 -27.60
C ALA A 537 -4.20 12.32 -26.97
N GLN A 538 -5.27 12.15 -27.76
CA GLN A 538 -6.65 12.19 -27.25
C GLN A 538 -6.92 11.07 -26.23
N ARG A 539 -6.44 9.84 -26.47
CA ARG A 539 -6.51 8.75 -25.47
C ARG A 539 -5.76 9.11 -24.19
N GLY A 540 -4.59 9.74 -24.29
CA GLY A 540 -3.82 10.22 -23.16
C GLY A 540 -4.58 11.24 -22.31
N PHE A 541 -5.17 12.25 -22.95
CA PHE A 541 -6.01 13.23 -22.24
C PHE A 541 -7.28 12.62 -21.66
N ALA A 542 -7.91 11.65 -22.33
CA ALA A 542 -9.08 10.94 -21.82
C ALA A 542 -8.73 10.14 -20.54
N LYS A 543 -7.56 9.50 -20.49
CA LYS A 543 -7.07 8.84 -19.26
C LYS A 543 -6.76 9.83 -18.15
N LEU A 544 -6.14 10.97 -18.46
CA LEU A 544 -5.88 12.03 -17.48
C LEU A 544 -7.18 12.57 -16.88
N ALA A 545 -8.18 12.82 -17.74
CA ALA A 545 -9.51 13.26 -17.34
C ALA A 545 -10.22 12.21 -16.48
N GLY A 546 -10.17 10.92 -16.85
CA GLY A 546 -10.71 9.82 -16.06
C GLY A 546 -10.03 9.65 -14.70
N LEU A 547 -8.70 9.82 -14.64
CA LEU A 547 -7.95 9.82 -13.38
C LEU A 547 -8.40 10.97 -12.47
N ALA A 548 -8.48 12.20 -13.01
CA ALA A 548 -8.93 13.37 -12.25
C ALA A 548 -10.36 13.18 -11.73
N GLN A 549 -11.28 12.68 -12.57
CA GLN A 549 -12.65 12.37 -12.17
C GLN A 549 -12.70 11.29 -11.07
N GLY A 550 -11.93 10.21 -11.22
CA GLY A 550 -11.90 9.12 -10.25
C GLY A 550 -11.35 9.54 -8.88
N LEU A 551 -10.40 10.48 -8.85
CA LEU A 551 -9.82 11.00 -7.61
C LEU A 551 -10.75 12.00 -6.88
N GLN A 552 -11.76 12.56 -7.54
CA GLN A 552 -12.73 13.46 -6.90
C GLN A 552 -13.51 12.77 -5.76
N LYS A 553 -13.59 11.44 -5.76
CA LYS A 553 -14.20 10.67 -4.65
C LYS A 553 -13.47 10.86 -3.31
N TYR A 554 -12.21 11.30 -3.34
CA TYR A 554 -11.43 11.58 -2.13
C TYR A 554 -11.48 13.05 -1.71
N GLY A 555 -12.08 13.94 -2.52
CA GLY A 555 -12.13 15.37 -2.27
C GLY A 555 -11.68 16.21 -3.48
N PRO A 556 -11.39 17.50 -3.29
CA PRO A 556 -10.89 18.38 -4.34
C PRO A 556 -9.68 17.80 -5.09
N VAL A 557 -9.61 18.09 -6.40
CA VAL A 557 -8.53 17.62 -7.27
C VAL A 557 -7.87 18.81 -7.94
N LEU A 558 -6.53 18.83 -7.90
CA LEU A 558 -5.69 19.77 -8.61
C LEU A 558 -4.85 19.02 -9.65
N VAL A 559 -4.76 19.58 -10.86
CA VAL A 559 -3.93 19.03 -11.94
C VAL A 559 -2.99 20.12 -12.44
N ALA A 560 -1.70 19.81 -12.52
CA ALA A 560 -0.70 20.73 -13.02
C ALA A 560 0.33 20.02 -13.89
N GLY A 561 0.75 20.68 -14.97
CA GLY A 561 1.84 20.16 -15.79
C GLY A 561 2.00 20.86 -17.13
N ASP A 562 3.05 20.47 -17.83
CA ASP A 562 3.24 20.79 -19.25
C ASP A 562 2.30 19.90 -20.10
N LEU A 563 1.20 20.50 -20.54
CA LEU A 563 0.20 19.84 -21.37
C LEU A 563 0.50 19.94 -22.86
N ASN A 564 1.58 20.61 -23.26
CA ASN A 564 2.09 20.67 -24.62
C ASN A 564 1.08 21.13 -25.71
N SER A 565 -0.09 21.62 -25.28
CA SER A 565 -1.17 22.16 -26.09
C SER A 565 -1.49 23.57 -25.57
N PRO A 566 -1.48 24.58 -26.46
CA PRO A 566 -1.67 25.96 -26.05
C PRO A 566 -3.11 26.21 -25.57
N TYR A 567 -3.26 26.98 -24.49
CA TYR A 567 -4.56 27.44 -24.05
C TYR A 567 -5.21 28.35 -25.11
N PRO A 568 -6.48 28.11 -25.50
CA PRO A 568 -7.20 28.94 -26.47
C PRO A 568 -7.59 30.30 -25.89
N ARG A 569 -6.80 31.32 -26.22
CA ARG A 569 -6.98 32.71 -25.74
C ARG A 569 -8.30 33.35 -26.20
N ASN A 570 -8.91 32.84 -27.27
CA ASN A 570 -10.20 33.28 -27.79
C ASN A 570 -11.40 32.65 -27.04
N GLY A 571 -11.16 31.84 -26.01
CA GLY A 571 -12.21 31.20 -25.21
C GLY A 571 -12.84 29.95 -25.86
N GLY A 572 -12.53 29.64 -27.12
CA GLY A 572 -12.99 28.43 -27.81
C GLY A 572 -12.33 27.15 -27.30
N ASP A 573 -12.59 26.02 -27.96
CA ASP A 573 -12.03 24.71 -27.55
C ASP A 573 -10.53 24.56 -27.84
N GLY A 574 -9.97 25.39 -28.73
CA GLY A 574 -8.55 25.43 -29.02
C GLY A 574 -8.07 24.27 -29.87
N ASP A 575 -6.96 23.65 -29.45
CA ASP A 575 -6.42 22.44 -30.05
C ASP A 575 -7.48 21.32 -29.99
N PRO A 576 -8.03 20.82 -31.13
CA PRO A 576 -9.05 19.77 -31.14
C PRO A 576 -8.60 18.45 -30.50
N TRP A 577 -7.29 18.27 -30.36
CA TRP A 577 -6.66 17.12 -29.72
C TRP A 577 -6.10 17.45 -28.33
N GLY A 578 -6.35 18.67 -27.86
CA GLY A 578 -5.83 19.22 -26.62
C GLY A 578 -6.69 18.88 -25.39
N PRO A 579 -6.27 19.36 -24.21
CA PRO A 579 -6.85 18.97 -22.94
C PRO A 579 -8.24 19.55 -22.69
N LYS A 580 -8.54 20.76 -23.19
CA LYS A 580 -9.68 21.57 -22.71
C LYS A 580 -11.02 20.82 -22.76
N PRO A 581 -11.48 20.27 -23.90
CA PRO A 581 -12.82 19.65 -23.95
C PRO A 581 -12.96 18.45 -23.00
N LEU A 582 -11.91 17.63 -22.89
CA LEU A 582 -11.90 16.42 -22.06
C LEU A 582 -11.81 16.75 -20.57
N MET A 583 -10.99 17.74 -20.20
CA MET A 583 -10.86 18.18 -18.81
C MET A 583 -12.12 18.90 -18.33
N THR A 584 -12.73 19.75 -19.16
CA THR A 584 -14.02 20.38 -18.84
C THR A 584 -15.12 19.33 -18.63
N LYS A 585 -15.18 18.29 -19.48
CA LYS A 585 -16.13 17.18 -19.32
C LYS A 585 -15.90 16.37 -18.03
N ALA A 586 -14.65 16.30 -17.54
CA ALA A 586 -14.32 15.70 -16.25
C ALA A 586 -14.57 16.63 -15.05
N GLY A 587 -15.16 17.81 -15.26
CA GLY A 587 -15.45 18.76 -14.20
C GLY A 587 -14.22 19.49 -13.69
N MET A 588 -13.24 19.72 -14.57
CA MET A 588 -12.01 20.46 -14.26
C MET A 588 -11.98 21.78 -15.04
N THR A 589 -11.62 22.87 -14.37
CA THR A 589 -11.51 24.20 -14.97
C THR A 589 -10.09 24.73 -14.82
N SER A 590 -9.57 25.31 -15.90
CA SER A 590 -8.24 25.91 -15.93
C SER A 590 -8.22 27.29 -15.26
N SER A 591 -7.11 27.62 -14.59
CA SER A 591 -6.90 28.97 -14.06
C SER A 591 -6.97 30.06 -15.14
N PHE A 592 -6.58 29.77 -16.38
CA PHE A 592 -6.70 30.71 -17.51
C PHE A 592 -8.15 30.93 -17.96
N GLU A 593 -9.00 29.91 -17.80
CA GLU A 593 -10.43 30.02 -18.09
C GLU A 593 -11.13 30.88 -17.03
N THR A 594 -10.74 30.72 -15.76
CA THR A 594 -11.32 31.48 -14.65
C THR A 594 -10.78 32.91 -14.57
N LEU A 595 -9.47 33.12 -14.80
CA LEU A 595 -8.77 34.36 -14.45
C LEU A 595 -8.25 35.13 -15.68
N GLY A 596 -8.26 34.53 -16.86
CA GLY A 596 -7.70 35.13 -18.07
C GLY A 596 -6.17 35.11 -18.10
N ALA A 597 -5.57 36.21 -18.54
CA ALA A 597 -4.12 36.32 -18.68
C ALA A 597 -3.43 36.61 -17.33
N PRO A 598 -2.30 35.96 -17.01
CA PRO A 598 -1.46 36.35 -15.88
C PRO A 598 -0.89 37.78 -16.04
N PRO A 599 -0.45 38.43 -14.94
CA PRO A 599 0.11 39.79 -14.99
C PRO A 599 1.29 39.96 -15.96
N GLN A 600 2.15 38.94 -16.09
CA GLN A 600 3.32 38.95 -16.99
C GLN A 600 2.97 38.51 -18.42
N GLY A 601 1.69 38.31 -18.71
CA GLY A 601 1.19 37.87 -20.01
C GLY A 601 0.96 36.37 -20.11
N TRP A 602 0.52 35.95 -21.29
CA TRP A 602 0.05 34.59 -21.55
C TRP A 602 1.16 33.53 -21.63
N ALA A 603 2.41 33.91 -21.86
CA ALA A 603 3.47 32.97 -22.18
C ALA A 603 3.92 32.19 -20.93
N THR A 604 3.85 30.86 -21.01
CA THR A 604 4.48 29.93 -20.05
C THR A 604 5.70 29.21 -20.63
N HIS A 605 6.01 29.47 -21.90
CA HIS A 605 7.21 28.97 -22.59
C HIS A 605 7.84 30.09 -23.42
N ASP A 606 9.16 30.09 -23.58
CA ASP A 606 9.93 31.12 -24.30
C ASP A 606 9.45 31.31 -25.76
N GLY A 607 8.87 30.26 -26.35
CA GLY A 607 8.21 30.31 -27.66
C GLY A 607 6.87 31.07 -27.69
N GLY A 608 6.43 31.68 -26.58
CA GLY A 608 5.24 32.52 -26.49
C GLY A 608 3.91 31.78 -26.28
N GLY A 609 3.94 30.44 -26.18
CA GLY A 609 2.77 29.60 -25.95
C GLY A 609 2.34 29.52 -24.48
N THR A 610 1.07 29.17 -24.25
CA THR A 610 0.49 28.91 -22.91
C THR A 610 0.25 27.42 -22.76
N ILE A 611 1.32 26.64 -22.55
CA ILE A 611 1.29 25.17 -22.61
C ILE A 611 1.39 24.49 -21.24
N ASP A 612 1.85 25.22 -20.23
CA ASP A 612 1.78 24.82 -18.83
C ASP A 612 0.45 25.24 -18.19
N TRP A 613 -0.24 24.29 -17.55
CA TRP A 613 -1.60 24.50 -17.03
C TRP A 613 -1.69 24.24 -15.53
N LEU A 614 -2.60 24.97 -14.88
CA LEU A 614 -3.14 24.65 -13.56
C LEU A 614 -4.65 24.48 -13.69
N LEU A 615 -5.19 23.35 -13.24
CA LEU A 615 -6.62 23.05 -13.23
C LEU A 615 -7.08 22.66 -11.83
N GLY A 616 -8.31 23.01 -11.49
CA GLY A 616 -8.98 22.58 -10.27
C GLY A 616 -10.38 22.05 -10.57
N SER A 617 -10.88 21.14 -9.73
CA SER A 617 -12.23 20.59 -9.84
C SER A 617 -13.29 21.68 -9.57
N ASN A 618 -14.23 21.88 -10.49
CA ASN A 618 -15.08 23.09 -10.59
C ASN A 618 -15.79 23.48 -9.30
N ALA A 619 -16.32 22.50 -8.56
CA ALA A 619 -17.10 22.73 -7.36
C ALA A 619 -16.25 22.86 -6.07
N THR A 620 -15.03 22.32 -6.07
CA THR A 620 -14.28 22.05 -4.83
C THR A 620 -12.87 22.66 -4.81
N ALA A 621 -12.33 23.07 -5.95
CA ALA A 621 -11.04 23.75 -6.06
C ALA A 621 -11.08 24.84 -7.15
N THR A 622 -11.51 26.05 -6.77
CA THR A 622 -11.69 27.16 -7.72
C THR A 622 -10.43 28.04 -7.77
N PRO A 623 -9.85 28.32 -8.96
CA PRO A 623 -8.74 29.26 -9.10
C PRO A 623 -9.14 30.67 -8.64
N THR A 624 -8.25 31.35 -7.91
CA THR A 624 -8.48 32.71 -7.38
C THR A 624 -7.42 33.71 -7.80
N ARG A 625 -6.17 33.24 -7.98
CA ARG A 625 -5.05 34.04 -8.51
C ARG A 625 -4.13 33.13 -9.31
N HIS A 626 -3.43 33.69 -10.30
CA HIS A 626 -2.28 33.04 -10.90
C HIS A 626 -1.23 34.06 -11.37
N ALA A 627 0.01 33.62 -11.50
CA ALA A 627 1.12 34.43 -11.99
C ALA A 627 2.17 33.53 -12.65
N THR A 628 2.93 34.09 -13.59
CA THR A 628 4.11 33.43 -14.14
C THR A 628 5.39 34.05 -13.58
N PHE A 629 6.47 33.26 -13.56
CA PHE A 629 7.78 33.70 -13.10
C PHE A 629 8.89 33.08 -13.94
N LYS A 630 10.02 33.78 -14.01
CA LYS A 630 11.12 33.41 -14.91
C LYS A 630 11.95 32.28 -14.32
N LEU A 631 12.34 31.34 -15.16
CA LEU A 631 13.31 30.28 -14.84
C LEU A 631 14.48 30.34 -15.83
N ALA A 632 15.55 29.61 -15.54
CA ALA A 632 16.63 29.34 -16.49
C ALA A 632 16.23 28.26 -17.51
N SER A 633 15.18 27.49 -17.23
CA SER A 633 14.43 26.66 -18.17
C SER A 633 13.89 27.48 -19.34
N ASP A 634 13.57 26.81 -20.45
CA ASP A 634 12.82 27.38 -21.58
C ASP A 634 11.32 27.53 -21.30
N HIS A 635 10.89 27.09 -20.11
CA HIS A 635 9.57 27.38 -19.55
C HIS A 635 9.66 28.45 -18.48
N HIS A 636 8.56 29.20 -18.34
CA HIS A 636 8.28 30.02 -17.17
C HIS A 636 7.55 29.15 -16.14
N GLY A 637 7.87 29.35 -14.86
CA GLY A 637 7.08 28.74 -13.80
C GLY A 637 5.68 29.38 -13.74
N LEU A 638 4.69 28.60 -13.33
CA LEU A 638 3.30 29.03 -13.19
C LEU A 638 2.83 28.72 -11.77
N VAL A 639 2.35 29.73 -11.04
CA VAL A 639 1.81 29.56 -9.68
C VAL A 639 0.37 30.01 -9.62
N GLY A 640 -0.47 29.30 -8.86
CA GLY A 640 -1.88 29.64 -8.69
C GLY A 640 -2.39 29.35 -7.28
N ASP A 641 -3.29 30.20 -6.82
CA ASP A 641 -4.01 30.05 -5.56
C ASP A 641 -5.41 29.49 -5.84
N PHE A 642 -5.83 28.48 -5.08
CA PHE A 642 -7.12 27.82 -5.20
C PHE A 642 -7.89 27.95 -3.89
N ASN A 643 -9.16 28.33 -3.99
CA ASN A 643 -10.09 28.24 -2.86
C ASN A 643 -10.64 26.81 -2.81
N ILE A 644 -10.43 26.13 -1.68
CA ILE A 644 -10.88 24.76 -1.48
C ILE A 644 -12.22 24.75 -0.76
N ARG A 645 -13.22 24.06 -1.31
CA ARG A 645 -14.52 23.85 -0.66
C ARG A 645 -14.67 22.37 -0.30
N GLY A 646 -14.93 22.11 0.98
CA GLY A 646 -15.19 20.76 1.49
C GLY A 646 -16.56 20.23 1.03
N GLN A 647 -16.66 18.91 0.90
CA GLN A 647 -17.93 18.19 0.99
C GLN A 647 -18.10 17.66 2.41
#